data_AF-A0A4W3IF16-F1
#
_entry.id   AF-A0A4W3IF16-F1
#
_cell.length_a   1.000
_cell.length_b   1.000
_cell.length_c   1.000
_cell.angle_alpha   90.00
_cell.angle_beta   90.00
_cell.angle_gamma   90.00
#
_symmetry.space_group_name_H-M   'P 1'
#
loop_
_entity.id
_entity.type
_entity.pdbx_description
1 polymer ?
#
loop_
_entity_poly.entity_id
_entity_poly.type
_entity_poly.pdbx_seq_one_letter_code
_entity_poly.pdbx_strand_id
1 'polypeptide(L)'
;MVDFLADNNLCGQAILRIVSRGNAIIAELLRLSEFVPSVYRLRDKAEQHRFGDIICDFSYFKGPEYYEGKLESKPDLQDLDEEFRENHIEILTRFYLAFESVHKYILDLNRFLEDLNEGVYIQQTLETVLLNEDGKQLLCEALYLYGVMLLVIDHKIEGEVRERMLVSYYRYSAARSSSDSNLDDICKLLRSTGYSSQTGAKRPPNYPESYFQRVPISTVFISMVVGRLRSDDIYNQVSAYPLPEHRSTALATQAGMLYVILYFEPSILHTQQAKMREIVDKYFPDNWVISIYMGITVNLIEAWEPYKAAKTALNYTLEQSNIKEQAGRYGASVERLRLQEQQFLKEGFLREEYVLDHIPKLLNCLRDCNVTIRWLMLHTAESVYDPNNKRLRQIKDQVLSDSKYNPKALFQLLLDSAQFEYVLKEMFRQMLSEKQVKWESFKKEGSERMTELAEVFSGVKPLTRVEKNENLQAWFREISKQISSLNYEDSTAAGRKTVQLIQALEEVQEFHQLESNLQICQFLGDTRKFLHQMIRTINIKEEVLITMQIVGDLSYAWQLIDSYTTIMQEGIRVSPFMVTKLKATFIKLASALDLPLMRINQANSPDLLSVSQYYSGELVAYVRKVLQIIPESMFTSLAKIIKLQTHNIMEVPTRVDKDKLKDYAQLGARYEVDPKQLLEDGIRKELVKRVAFGLHKGLIFNPKAKTSELMPKLKEMAATMDGFYRSFEYIQDYVSIYGLKIWQEEVSRIINYNVEQECNNFLRTKILDWQSMYQSTHIPIPKFQPVDESVTFIGRLCREILRITDPKVTCYIDQINTWYDLKTHQEVTNKQLLSELQNSLGTFGLNGLDRLLCFMIVKEIQTFLLVLQRNVLRDKVMLDTFKLFLNQVAPLKGIVANSSKVYSTAVAKTQKIWSVYQDSILKVGQMQILRQQIANELSYSCKFDSKHLAAALENLNQALLADVEAHYRDPTLPYPKDDNTLLYEITAYMEAAGIHNPLNKIYITTKRLPYFPVVNFLFLISQLPKVQYSKNQGMVCKKAADPIDWPPLVVGLVTLLKQFHSRYTEHFLALIGQFIRSTVEQCTTSQKIPEMPADAVAALMFLENYVYYTKLPRKVVEAHVPSFIFDEFRTIL
;
A
#
# COMPACT_ATOMS: atom_id res chain seq x y z
N MET A 1 -38.61 -33.23 -15.14
CA MET A 1 -37.40 -33.65 -15.87
C MET A 1 -36.24 -33.56 -14.91
N VAL A 2 -35.39 -34.58 -14.86
CA VAL A 2 -34.16 -34.55 -14.03
C VAL A 2 -33.31 -33.39 -14.53
N ASP A 3 -32.82 -32.54 -13.63
CA ASP A 3 -31.92 -31.43 -13.93
C ASP A 3 -30.69 -31.96 -14.68
N PHE A 4 -30.38 -31.38 -15.85
CA PHE A 4 -29.29 -31.86 -16.70
C PHE A 4 -27.92 -31.70 -16.01
N LEU A 5 -27.82 -30.70 -15.14
CA LEU A 5 -26.61 -30.38 -14.39
C LEU A 5 -26.55 -31.08 -13.02
N ALA A 6 -27.53 -31.93 -12.68
CA ALA A 6 -27.50 -32.66 -11.42
C ALA A 6 -26.26 -33.57 -11.31
N ASP A 7 -25.74 -33.74 -10.10
CA ASP A 7 -24.53 -34.54 -9.83
C ASP A 7 -24.64 -36.00 -10.30
N ASN A 8 -25.86 -36.53 -10.39
CA ASN A 8 -26.15 -37.88 -10.85
C ASN A 8 -26.23 -38.01 -12.38
N ASN A 9 -26.25 -36.91 -13.14
CA ASN A 9 -26.23 -36.93 -14.59
C ASN A 9 -24.78 -36.86 -15.11
N LEU A 10 -24.18 -38.04 -15.30
CA LEU A 10 -22.79 -38.17 -15.75
C LEU A 10 -22.52 -37.47 -17.10
N CYS A 11 -23.50 -37.47 -18.02
CA CYS A 11 -23.37 -36.81 -19.31
C CYS A 11 -23.27 -35.29 -19.17
N GLY A 12 -24.17 -34.70 -18.39
CA GLY A 12 -24.16 -33.25 -18.12
C GLY A 12 -22.91 -32.81 -17.37
N GLN A 13 -22.49 -33.59 -16.37
CA GLN A 13 -21.27 -33.34 -15.60
C GLN A 13 -20.00 -33.44 -16.45
N ALA A 14 -19.93 -34.38 -17.41
CA ALA A 14 -18.78 -34.52 -18.30
C ALA A 14 -18.57 -33.28 -19.19
N ILE A 15 -19.61 -32.83 -19.88
CA ILE A 15 -19.51 -31.63 -20.73
C ILE A 15 -19.33 -30.35 -19.91
N LEU A 16 -19.99 -30.24 -18.74
CA LEU A 16 -19.80 -29.11 -17.82
C LEU A 16 -18.34 -28.99 -17.36
N ARG A 17 -17.68 -30.11 -17.04
CA ARG A 17 -16.25 -30.14 -16.68
C ARG A 17 -15.36 -29.71 -17.83
N ILE A 18 -15.67 -30.10 -19.07
CA ILE A 18 -14.93 -29.64 -20.25
C ILE A 18 -15.05 -28.12 -20.37
N VAL A 19 -16.26 -27.57 -20.39
CA VAL A 19 -16.50 -26.11 -20.51
C VAL A 19 -15.87 -25.32 -19.35
N SER A 20 -15.94 -25.86 -18.12
CA SER A 20 -15.27 -25.31 -16.94
C SER A 20 -13.75 -25.20 -17.12
N ARG A 21 -13.10 -26.30 -17.56
CA ARG A 21 -11.67 -26.30 -17.90
C ARG A 21 -11.35 -25.29 -19.00
N GLY A 22 -12.25 -25.10 -19.97
CA GLY A 22 -12.05 -24.16 -21.06
C GLY A 22 -11.87 -22.72 -20.58
N ASN A 23 -12.72 -22.27 -19.66
CA ASN A 23 -12.59 -20.95 -19.05
C ASN A 23 -11.30 -20.83 -18.21
N ALA A 24 -10.91 -21.89 -17.49
CA ALA A 24 -9.67 -21.92 -16.73
C ALA A 24 -8.42 -21.82 -17.61
N ILE A 25 -8.40 -22.54 -18.75
CA ILE A 25 -7.31 -22.49 -19.73
C ILE A 25 -7.17 -21.09 -20.32
N ILE A 26 -8.27 -20.45 -20.72
CA ILE A 26 -8.21 -19.07 -21.28
C ILE A 26 -7.67 -18.10 -20.22
N ALA A 27 -8.11 -18.20 -18.96
CA ALA A 27 -7.59 -17.36 -17.89
C ALA A 27 -6.08 -17.57 -17.66
N GLU A 28 -5.59 -18.81 -17.71
CA GLU A 28 -4.16 -19.10 -17.59
C GLU A 28 -3.36 -18.60 -18.80
N LEU A 29 -3.89 -18.73 -20.02
CA LEU A 29 -3.26 -18.18 -21.23
C LEU A 29 -3.14 -16.65 -21.17
N LEU A 30 -4.22 -15.97 -20.76
CA LEU A 30 -4.21 -14.51 -20.59
C LEU A 30 -3.22 -14.09 -19.49
N ARG A 31 -3.22 -14.80 -18.36
CA ARG A 31 -2.26 -14.57 -17.26
C ARG A 31 -0.83 -14.73 -17.75
N LEU A 32 -0.51 -15.85 -18.41
CA LEU A 32 0.83 -16.14 -18.90
C LEU A 32 1.30 -15.16 -19.99
N SER A 33 0.38 -14.59 -20.78
CA SER A 33 0.75 -13.65 -21.83
C SER A 33 1.48 -12.39 -21.31
N GLU A 34 1.21 -11.99 -20.07
CA GLU A 34 1.90 -10.87 -19.41
C GLU A 34 3.31 -11.25 -18.90
N PHE A 35 3.63 -12.55 -18.83
CA PHE A 35 4.91 -13.08 -18.34
C PHE A 35 5.78 -13.69 -19.45
N VAL A 36 5.48 -13.42 -20.73
CA VAL A 36 6.33 -13.83 -21.85
C VAL A 36 7.71 -13.15 -21.71
N PRO A 37 8.82 -13.90 -21.50
CA PRO A 37 10.12 -13.29 -21.27
C PRO A 37 10.59 -12.51 -22.52
N SER A 38 11.07 -11.28 -22.32
CA SER A 38 11.43 -10.38 -23.43
C SER A 38 12.50 -10.95 -24.35
N VAL A 39 13.42 -11.73 -23.80
CA VAL A 39 14.53 -12.38 -24.51
C VAL A 39 14.07 -13.29 -25.66
N TYR A 40 12.89 -13.91 -25.56
CA TYR A 40 12.34 -14.74 -26.65
C TYR A 40 11.78 -13.92 -27.82
N ARG A 41 11.49 -12.63 -27.60
CA ARG A 41 11.05 -11.72 -28.66
C ARG A 41 12.22 -11.28 -29.55
N LEU A 42 13.45 -11.29 -29.03
CA LEU A 42 14.68 -10.91 -29.76
C LEU A 42 14.55 -9.57 -30.50
N ARG A 43 13.97 -8.55 -29.86
CA ARG A 43 13.75 -7.23 -30.51
C ARG A 43 14.98 -6.32 -30.44
N ASP A 44 15.83 -6.47 -29.44
CA ASP A 44 17.06 -5.71 -29.29
C ASP A 44 18.23 -6.39 -30.02
N LYS A 45 19.06 -5.60 -30.71
CA LYS A 45 20.30 -6.08 -31.35
C LYS A 45 21.29 -6.65 -30.32
N ALA A 46 21.29 -6.12 -29.10
CA ALA A 46 22.13 -6.65 -28.01
C ALA A 46 21.67 -8.05 -27.56
N GLU A 47 20.35 -8.26 -27.42
CA GLU A 47 19.77 -9.56 -27.10
C GLU A 47 19.96 -10.56 -28.24
N GLN A 48 19.79 -10.13 -29.50
CA GLN A 48 20.06 -10.97 -30.68
C GLN A 48 21.51 -11.43 -30.74
N HIS A 49 22.46 -10.54 -30.48
CA HIS A 49 23.89 -10.89 -30.49
C HIS A 49 24.24 -11.84 -29.33
N ARG A 50 23.62 -11.67 -28.16
CA ARG A 50 23.95 -12.47 -26.96
C ARG A 50 23.25 -13.83 -26.95
N PHE A 51 21.96 -13.88 -27.26
CA PHE A 51 21.13 -15.08 -27.08
C PHE A 51 20.67 -15.73 -28.40
N GLY A 52 20.92 -15.10 -29.55
CA GLY A 52 20.47 -15.60 -30.86
C GLY A 52 21.07 -16.96 -31.25
N ASP A 53 22.22 -17.32 -30.68
CA ASP A 53 22.86 -18.62 -30.93
C ASP A 53 22.28 -19.77 -30.07
N ILE A 54 21.60 -19.47 -28.96
CA ILE A 54 21.01 -20.46 -28.03
C ILE A 54 19.48 -20.58 -28.18
N ILE A 55 18.80 -19.51 -28.62
CA ILE A 55 17.35 -19.48 -28.83
C ILE A 55 17.04 -19.88 -30.28
N CYS A 56 16.48 -21.07 -30.46
CA CYS A 56 16.11 -21.60 -31.78
C CYS A 56 14.59 -21.69 -31.93
N ASP A 57 14.06 -21.48 -33.14
CA ASP A 57 12.67 -21.75 -33.49
C ASP A 57 12.50 -23.20 -34.01
N PHE A 58 11.34 -23.54 -34.59
CA PHE A 58 11.06 -24.88 -35.11
C PHE A 58 12.01 -25.37 -36.22
N SER A 59 12.87 -24.52 -36.78
CA SER A 59 13.98 -24.96 -37.63
C SER A 59 14.94 -25.93 -36.94
N TYR A 60 15.05 -25.87 -35.61
CA TYR A 60 15.83 -26.79 -34.80
C TYR A 60 15.51 -28.26 -35.10
N PHE A 61 14.21 -28.61 -35.18
CA PHE A 61 13.77 -29.98 -35.41
C PHE A 61 14.16 -30.54 -36.79
N LYS A 62 14.58 -29.69 -37.74
CA LYS A 62 15.04 -30.14 -39.07
C LYS A 62 16.52 -30.55 -39.10
N GLY A 63 17.30 -30.17 -38.10
CA GLY A 63 18.72 -30.53 -38.01
C GLY A 63 19.30 -30.29 -36.62
N PRO A 64 18.86 -31.04 -35.58
CA PRO A 64 19.31 -30.82 -34.20
C PRO A 64 20.82 -30.90 -34.03
N GLU A 65 21.47 -31.83 -34.75
CA GLU A 65 22.93 -32.07 -34.74
C GLU A 65 23.73 -30.81 -35.09
N TYR A 66 23.23 -29.95 -36.00
CA TYR A 66 23.90 -28.71 -36.37
C TYR A 66 23.89 -27.69 -35.23
N TYR A 67 22.74 -27.55 -34.54
CA TYR A 67 22.58 -26.59 -33.46
C TYR A 67 23.33 -27.04 -32.20
N GLU A 68 23.20 -28.32 -31.82
CA GLU A 68 23.91 -28.87 -30.67
C GLU A 68 25.43 -28.90 -30.92
N GLY A 69 25.89 -29.27 -32.12
CA GLY A 69 27.31 -29.22 -32.48
C GLY A 69 27.90 -27.79 -32.43
N LYS A 70 27.11 -26.76 -32.78
CA LYS A 70 27.52 -25.36 -32.65
C LYS A 70 27.70 -24.95 -31.18
N LEU A 71 26.82 -25.41 -30.30
CA LEU A 71 26.90 -25.15 -28.85
C LEU A 71 28.06 -25.90 -28.22
N GLU A 72 28.24 -27.18 -28.55
CA GLU A 72 29.34 -28.01 -28.04
C GLU A 72 30.73 -27.51 -28.48
N SER A 73 30.82 -26.86 -29.65
CA SER A 73 32.09 -26.34 -30.15
C SER A 73 32.63 -25.12 -29.38
N LYS A 74 31.83 -24.48 -28.52
CA LYS A 74 32.16 -23.23 -27.82
C LYS A 74 31.78 -23.28 -26.33
N PRO A 75 32.76 -23.38 -25.41
CA PRO A 75 32.50 -23.41 -23.96
C PRO A 75 31.68 -22.22 -23.45
N ASP A 76 31.98 -21.00 -23.93
CA ASP A 76 31.25 -19.79 -23.55
C ASP A 76 29.73 -19.85 -23.88
N LEU A 77 29.35 -20.58 -24.93
CA LEU A 77 27.93 -20.76 -25.29
C LEU A 77 27.26 -21.84 -24.44
N GLN A 78 28.01 -22.84 -23.97
CA GLN A 78 27.48 -23.86 -23.06
C GLN A 78 27.16 -23.25 -21.69
N ASP A 79 28.10 -22.48 -21.12
CA ASP A 79 27.89 -21.77 -19.86
C ASP A 79 26.69 -20.82 -19.95
N LEU A 80 26.56 -20.12 -21.08
CA LEU A 80 25.43 -19.22 -21.33
C LEU A 80 24.09 -19.97 -21.49
N ASP A 81 24.07 -21.11 -22.18
CA ASP A 81 22.86 -21.94 -22.35
C ASP A 81 22.42 -22.57 -21.01
N GLU A 82 23.37 -22.95 -20.15
CA GLU A 82 23.09 -23.47 -18.81
C GLU A 82 22.55 -22.37 -17.87
N GLU A 83 23.19 -21.19 -17.84
CA GLU A 83 22.67 -20.01 -17.12
C GLU A 83 21.27 -19.64 -17.62
N PHE A 84 21.05 -19.67 -18.94
CA PHE A 84 19.77 -19.34 -19.53
C PHE A 84 18.68 -20.35 -19.17
N ARG A 85 19.03 -21.65 -19.13
CA ARG A 85 18.15 -22.73 -18.69
C ARG A 85 17.72 -22.55 -17.24
N GLU A 86 18.67 -22.34 -16.31
CA GLU A 86 18.37 -22.19 -14.88
C GLU A 86 17.39 -21.04 -14.62
N ASN A 87 17.54 -19.94 -15.37
CA ASN A 87 16.71 -18.75 -15.22
C ASN A 87 15.29 -18.88 -15.83
N HIS A 88 15.08 -19.75 -16.84
CA HIS A 88 13.84 -19.77 -17.62
C HIS A 88 13.07 -21.10 -17.59
N ILE A 89 13.64 -22.20 -17.10
CA ILE A 89 12.99 -23.53 -17.17
C ILE A 89 11.63 -23.59 -16.47
N GLU A 90 11.47 -22.91 -15.33
CA GLU A 90 10.20 -22.90 -14.59
C GLU A 90 9.08 -22.23 -15.39
N ILE A 91 9.35 -21.04 -15.95
CA ILE A 91 8.36 -20.31 -16.74
C ILE A 91 8.05 -21.04 -18.05
N LEU A 92 9.08 -21.61 -18.71
CA LEU A 92 8.90 -22.44 -19.91
C LEU A 92 8.01 -23.66 -19.64
N THR A 93 8.23 -24.34 -18.50
CA THR A 93 7.40 -25.49 -18.09
C THR A 93 5.95 -25.07 -17.93
N ARG A 94 5.69 -23.90 -17.33
CA ARG A 94 4.34 -23.39 -17.15
C ARG A 94 3.64 -23.05 -18.48
N PHE A 95 4.36 -22.45 -19.43
CA PHE A 95 3.85 -22.24 -20.79
C PHE A 95 3.57 -23.56 -21.52
N TYR A 96 4.46 -24.54 -21.43
CA TYR A 96 4.24 -25.85 -22.02
C TYR A 96 2.99 -26.53 -21.47
N LEU A 97 2.78 -26.53 -20.15
CA LEU A 97 1.59 -27.13 -19.52
C LEU A 97 0.28 -26.42 -19.95
N ALA A 98 0.31 -25.09 -20.12
CA ALA A 98 -0.85 -24.36 -20.63
C ALA A 98 -1.16 -24.73 -22.09
N PHE A 99 -0.12 -24.86 -22.92
CA PHE A 99 -0.22 -25.30 -24.31
C PHE A 99 -0.70 -26.75 -24.46
N GLU A 100 -0.18 -27.65 -23.62
CA GLU A 100 -0.65 -29.03 -23.53
C GLU A 100 -2.13 -29.08 -23.12
N SER A 101 -2.55 -28.24 -22.17
CA SER A 101 -3.94 -28.19 -21.72
C SER A 101 -4.91 -27.81 -22.84
N VAL A 102 -4.50 -26.95 -23.78
CA VAL A 102 -5.30 -26.59 -24.97
C VAL A 102 -5.47 -27.80 -25.90
N HIS A 103 -4.39 -28.54 -26.15
CA HIS A 103 -4.45 -29.76 -26.96
C HIS A 103 -5.29 -30.85 -26.27
N LYS A 104 -5.12 -31.04 -24.96
CA LYS A 104 -5.91 -31.98 -24.18
C LYS A 104 -7.40 -31.63 -24.15
N TYR A 105 -7.74 -30.35 -24.06
CA TYR A 105 -9.14 -29.90 -24.08
C TYR A 105 -9.88 -30.41 -25.32
N ILE A 106 -9.26 -30.28 -26.51
CA ILE A 106 -9.92 -30.71 -27.74
C ILE A 106 -9.97 -32.23 -27.89
N LEU A 107 -8.96 -32.96 -27.38
CA LEU A 107 -9.01 -34.42 -27.31
C LEU A 107 -10.13 -34.89 -26.38
N ASP A 108 -10.28 -34.28 -25.21
CA ASP A 108 -11.36 -34.60 -24.26
C ASP A 108 -12.74 -34.32 -24.87
N LEU A 109 -12.90 -33.22 -25.63
CA LEU A 109 -14.14 -32.90 -26.34
C LEU A 109 -14.45 -33.93 -27.43
N ASN A 110 -13.47 -34.28 -28.26
CA ASN A 110 -13.66 -35.31 -29.29
C ASN A 110 -14.01 -36.66 -28.66
N ARG A 111 -13.34 -37.04 -27.57
CA ARG A 111 -13.66 -38.26 -26.84
C ARG A 111 -15.08 -38.24 -26.27
N PHE A 112 -15.52 -37.11 -25.71
CA PHE A 112 -16.90 -36.97 -25.25
C PHE A 112 -17.93 -37.13 -26.39
N LEU A 113 -17.64 -36.60 -27.58
CA LEU A 113 -18.49 -36.79 -28.76
C LEU A 113 -18.50 -38.24 -29.25
N GLU A 114 -17.36 -38.94 -29.18
CA GLU A 114 -17.28 -40.39 -29.45
C GLU A 114 -18.13 -41.18 -28.45
N ASP A 115 -17.99 -40.92 -27.15
CA ASP A 115 -18.75 -41.58 -26.08
C ASP A 115 -20.28 -41.40 -26.26
N LEU A 116 -20.73 -40.23 -26.74
CA LEU A 116 -22.13 -39.98 -27.10
C LEU A 116 -22.59 -40.81 -28.31
N ASN A 117 -21.72 -41.03 -29.30
CA ASN A 117 -22.03 -41.84 -30.47
C ASN A 117 -21.99 -43.35 -30.15
N GLU A 118 -21.09 -43.77 -29.27
CA GLU A 118 -20.95 -45.16 -28.79
C GLU A 118 -22.04 -45.54 -27.78
N GLY A 119 -22.83 -44.57 -27.30
CA GLY A 119 -23.92 -44.81 -26.35
C GLY A 119 -23.45 -45.08 -24.92
N VAL A 120 -22.27 -44.58 -24.54
CA VAL A 120 -21.70 -44.69 -23.18
C VAL A 120 -22.63 -44.05 -22.14
N TYR A 121 -23.26 -42.94 -22.51
CA TYR A 121 -24.26 -42.27 -21.69
C TYR A 121 -25.66 -42.82 -21.99
N ILE A 122 -26.20 -43.62 -21.06
CA ILE A 122 -27.53 -44.25 -21.21
C ILE A 122 -28.59 -43.18 -21.49
N GLN A 123 -29.35 -43.36 -22.58
CA GLN A 123 -30.41 -42.45 -23.04
C GLN A 123 -29.96 -41.03 -23.43
N GLN A 124 -28.66 -40.80 -23.62
CA GLN A 124 -28.14 -39.52 -24.12
C GLN A 124 -27.41 -39.71 -25.44
N THR A 125 -27.82 -38.95 -26.45
CA THR A 125 -27.16 -38.82 -27.74
C THR A 125 -26.86 -37.34 -28.00
N LEU A 126 -26.06 -37.05 -29.03
CA LEU A 126 -25.82 -35.66 -29.43
C LEU A 126 -27.13 -34.88 -29.67
N GLU A 127 -28.14 -35.53 -30.26
CA GLU A 127 -29.45 -34.94 -30.52
C GLU A 127 -30.23 -34.65 -29.23
N THR A 128 -30.26 -35.58 -28.27
CA THR A 128 -31.00 -35.38 -27.01
C THR A 128 -30.37 -34.29 -26.16
N VAL A 129 -29.04 -34.20 -26.15
CA VAL A 129 -28.31 -33.14 -25.42
C VAL A 129 -28.58 -31.77 -26.05
N LEU A 130 -28.64 -31.66 -27.39
CA LEU A 130 -28.96 -30.40 -28.08
C LEU A 130 -30.44 -30.00 -27.97
N LEU A 131 -31.33 -30.89 -27.54
CA LEU A 131 -32.73 -30.57 -27.22
C LEU A 131 -32.90 -30.08 -25.78
N ASN A 132 -31.91 -30.31 -24.92
CA ASN A 132 -31.91 -29.83 -23.54
C ASN A 132 -31.41 -28.37 -23.48
N GLU A 133 -32.03 -27.54 -22.61
CA GLU A 133 -31.69 -26.12 -22.48
C GLU A 133 -30.23 -25.89 -22.04
N ASP A 134 -29.74 -26.63 -21.04
CA ASP A 134 -28.35 -26.53 -20.57
C ASP A 134 -27.39 -27.25 -21.51
N GLY A 135 -27.79 -28.42 -22.02
CA GLY A 135 -26.99 -29.21 -22.94
C GLY A 135 -26.62 -28.47 -24.22
N LYS A 136 -27.58 -27.77 -24.84
CA LYS A 136 -27.31 -26.97 -26.06
C LYS A 136 -26.37 -25.79 -25.78
N GLN A 137 -26.48 -25.15 -24.62
CA GLN A 137 -25.55 -24.08 -24.23
C GLN A 137 -24.12 -24.61 -24.08
N LEU A 138 -23.95 -25.69 -23.31
CA LEU A 138 -22.63 -26.27 -23.04
C LEU A 138 -21.94 -26.81 -24.30
N LEU A 139 -22.68 -27.43 -25.21
CA LEU A 139 -22.12 -27.89 -26.49
C LEU A 139 -21.68 -26.74 -27.39
N CYS A 140 -22.44 -25.65 -27.44
CA CYS A 140 -22.05 -24.45 -28.17
C CYS A 140 -20.82 -23.79 -27.52
N GLU A 141 -20.83 -23.62 -26.20
CA GLU A 141 -19.73 -23.05 -25.41
C GLU A 141 -18.46 -23.89 -25.57
N ALA A 142 -18.54 -25.23 -25.58
CA ALA A 142 -17.38 -26.10 -25.68
C ALA A 142 -16.58 -25.88 -26.97
N LEU A 143 -17.27 -25.80 -28.12
CA LEU A 143 -16.64 -25.54 -29.41
C LEU A 143 -16.14 -24.09 -29.52
N TYR A 144 -16.93 -23.14 -29.02
CA TYR A 144 -16.57 -21.73 -29.01
C TYR A 144 -15.30 -21.46 -28.17
N LEU A 145 -15.21 -22.00 -26.96
CA LEU A 145 -14.08 -21.78 -26.07
C LEU A 145 -12.78 -22.32 -26.67
N TYR A 146 -12.82 -23.46 -27.38
CA TYR A 146 -11.64 -23.95 -28.11
C TYR A 146 -11.19 -22.94 -29.18
N GLY A 147 -12.13 -22.43 -29.99
CA GLY A 147 -11.81 -21.40 -30.98
C GLY A 147 -11.27 -20.11 -30.35
N VAL A 148 -11.79 -19.70 -29.18
CA VAL A 148 -11.27 -18.55 -28.42
C VAL A 148 -9.86 -18.82 -27.92
N MET A 149 -9.54 -20.02 -27.40
CA MET A 149 -8.17 -20.36 -26.99
C MET A 149 -7.19 -20.16 -28.15
N LEU A 150 -7.51 -20.71 -29.33
CA LEU A 150 -6.65 -20.58 -30.52
C LEU A 150 -6.41 -19.10 -30.87
N LEU A 151 -7.47 -18.30 -30.93
CA LEU A 151 -7.39 -16.88 -31.24
C LEU A 151 -6.63 -16.08 -30.17
N VAL A 152 -6.84 -16.38 -28.88
CA VAL A 152 -6.15 -15.71 -27.76
C VAL A 152 -4.65 -15.99 -27.82
N ILE A 153 -4.27 -17.25 -28.06
CA ILE A 153 -2.84 -17.62 -28.17
C ILE A 153 -2.18 -16.81 -29.30
N ASP A 154 -2.77 -16.79 -30.50
CA ASP A 154 -2.21 -16.05 -31.65
C ASP A 154 -2.18 -14.54 -31.42
N HIS A 155 -3.20 -14.00 -30.74
CA HIS A 155 -3.30 -12.58 -30.47
C HIS A 155 -2.32 -12.09 -29.40
N LYS A 156 -2.09 -12.89 -28.36
CA LYS A 156 -1.31 -12.53 -27.18
C LYS A 156 0.13 -13.04 -27.18
N ILE A 157 0.41 -14.14 -27.88
CA ILE A 157 1.72 -14.77 -27.93
C ILE A 157 2.14 -14.98 -29.40
N GLU A 158 3.06 -14.14 -29.87
CA GLU A 158 3.52 -14.15 -31.27
C GLU A 158 4.00 -15.55 -31.71
N GLY A 159 3.74 -15.92 -32.97
CA GLY A 159 4.07 -17.24 -33.52
C GLY A 159 5.52 -17.67 -33.29
N GLU A 160 6.48 -16.83 -33.68
CA GLU A 160 7.91 -17.12 -33.50
C GLU A 160 8.30 -17.28 -32.02
N VAL A 161 7.69 -16.51 -31.13
CA VAL A 161 7.98 -16.56 -29.69
C VAL A 161 7.51 -17.89 -29.10
N ARG A 162 6.32 -18.36 -29.49
CA ARG A 162 5.81 -19.68 -29.09
C ARG A 162 6.73 -20.81 -29.55
N GLU A 163 7.15 -20.76 -30.82
CA GLU A 163 8.05 -21.76 -31.39
C GLU A 163 9.37 -21.81 -30.63
N ARG A 164 9.98 -20.65 -30.36
CA ARG A 164 11.24 -20.55 -29.62
C ARG A 164 11.12 -21.09 -28.20
N MET A 165 10.06 -20.74 -27.49
CA MET A 165 9.82 -21.23 -26.13
C MET A 165 9.61 -22.75 -26.08
N LEU A 166 8.86 -23.31 -27.04
CA LEU A 166 8.64 -24.76 -27.13
C LEU A 166 9.94 -25.51 -27.43
N VAL A 167 10.79 -24.97 -28.29
CA VAL A 167 12.11 -25.58 -28.59
C VAL A 167 13.04 -25.48 -27.39
N SER A 168 13.12 -24.33 -26.72
CA SER A 168 13.92 -24.20 -25.49
C SER A 168 13.43 -25.15 -24.40
N TYR A 169 12.10 -25.27 -24.22
CA TYR A 169 11.54 -26.25 -23.29
C TYR A 169 11.95 -27.69 -23.66
N TYR A 170 11.85 -28.06 -24.94
CA TYR A 170 12.26 -29.37 -25.43
C TYR A 170 13.74 -29.65 -25.15
N ARG A 171 14.64 -28.74 -25.55
CA ARG A 171 16.09 -28.85 -25.35
C ARG A 171 16.45 -29.03 -23.88
N TYR A 172 15.85 -28.24 -22.99
CA TYR A 172 16.16 -28.26 -21.56
C TYR A 172 15.49 -29.39 -20.77
N SER A 173 14.40 -29.95 -21.30
CA SER A 173 13.62 -31.02 -20.66
C SER A 173 13.94 -32.41 -21.20
N ALA A 174 14.72 -32.53 -22.29
CA ALA A 174 15.13 -33.80 -22.90
C ALA A 174 15.87 -34.76 -21.93
N ALA A 175 16.36 -34.27 -20.78
CA ALA A 175 16.91 -35.11 -19.71
C ALA A 175 15.84 -35.79 -18.81
N ARG A 176 14.54 -35.47 -18.95
CA ARG A 176 13.45 -35.90 -18.05
C ARG A 176 12.28 -36.67 -18.68
N SER A 177 12.16 -36.76 -20.01
CA SER A 177 11.00 -37.43 -20.63
C SER A 177 11.37 -38.70 -21.41
N SER A 178 11.14 -39.83 -20.77
CA SER A 178 10.79 -41.10 -21.41
C SER A 178 9.56 -40.93 -22.32
N SER A 179 9.72 -41.21 -23.62
CA SER A 179 8.78 -41.81 -24.59
C SER A 179 7.26 -41.47 -24.66
N ASP A 180 6.67 -40.58 -23.85
CA ASP A 180 5.20 -40.37 -23.78
C ASP A 180 4.73 -38.89 -23.92
N SER A 181 5.59 -37.94 -24.29
CA SER A 181 5.16 -36.53 -24.46
C SER A 181 4.45 -36.29 -25.79
N ASN A 182 3.21 -35.77 -25.78
CA ASN A 182 2.45 -35.29 -26.95
C ASN A 182 3.05 -34.05 -27.63
N LEU A 183 4.37 -33.82 -27.50
CA LEU A 183 5.06 -32.62 -27.91
C LEU A 183 4.93 -32.36 -29.42
N ASP A 184 5.01 -33.39 -30.25
CA ASP A 184 4.88 -33.24 -31.69
C ASP A 184 3.52 -32.69 -32.10
N ASP A 185 2.44 -33.16 -31.47
CA ASP A 185 1.08 -32.69 -31.76
C ASP A 185 0.83 -31.29 -31.18
N ILE A 186 1.41 -30.98 -30.03
CA ILE A 186 1.41 -29.61 -29.47
C ILE A 186 2.16 -28.65 -30.39
N CYS A 187 3.33 -29.03 -30.90
CA CYS A 187 4.11 -28.24 -31.85
C CYS A 187 3.37 -28.09 -33.20
N LYS A 188 2.69 -29.13 -33.70
CA LYS A 188 1.82 -29.01 -34.88
C LYS A 188 0.70 -28.01 -34.64
N LEU A 189 0.02 -28.09 -33.50
CA LEU A 189 -1.06 -27.19 -33.13
C LEU A 189 -0.57 -25.74 -33.00
N LEU A 190 0.60 -25.49 -32.41
CA LEU A 190 1.08 -24.15 -32.06
C LEU A 190 2.08 -23.53 -33.03
N ARG A 191 2.34 -24.19 -34.16
CA ARG A 191 3.18 -23.65 -35.25
C ARG A 191 2.73 -22.25 -35.65
N SER A 192 3.69 -21.39 -35.93
CA SER A 192 3.45 -20.02 -36.39
C SER A 192 2.45 -20.01 -37.55
N THR A 193 1.41 -19.21 -37.41
CA THR A 193 0.39 -18.95 -38.44
C THR A 193 0.79 -17.80 -39.36
N GLY A 194 1.87 -17.07 -39.01
CA GLY A 194 2.24 -15.80 -39.63
C GLY A 194 1.38 -14.62 -39.18
N TYR A 195 0.38 -14.84 -38.30
CA TYR A 195 -0.45 -13.76 -37.78
C TYR A 195 0.34 -12.87 -36.81
N SER A 196 0.10 -11.57 -36.88
CA SER A 196 0.67 -10.57 -35.97
C SER A 196 -0.39 -9.56 -35.59
N SER A 197 -0.46 -9.24 -34.30
CA SER A 197 -1.37 -8.23 -33.73
C SER A 197 -0.82 -6.79 -33.83
N GLN A 198 0.34 -6.59 -34.47
CA GLN A 198 0.94 -5.28 -34.65
C GLN A 198 0.18 -4.44 -35.70
N THR A 199 0.08 -3.14 -35.46
CA THR A 199 -0.63 -2.21 -36.34
C THR A 199 -0.04 -2.21 -37.75
N GLY A 200 -0.85 -2.48 -38.77
CA GLY A 200 -0.42 -2.55 -40.17
C GLY A 200 0.15 -3.91 -40.61
N ALA A 201 0.15 -4.92 -39.74
CA ALA A 201 0.47 -6.29 -40.13
C ALA A 201 -0.58 -6.83 -41.12
N LYS A 202 -0.14 -7.51 -42.17
CA LYS A 202 -1.05 -8.13 -43.14
C LYS A 202 -1.55 -9.47 -42.61
N ARG A 203 -2.85 -9.70 -42.74
CA ARG A 203 -3.47 -11.01 -42.45
C ARG A 203 -2.86 -12.10 -43.35
N PRO A 204 -2.41 -13.23 -42.79
CA PRO A 204 -1.92 -14.36 -43.58
C PRO A 204 -3.02 -14.99 -44.46
N PRO A 205 -2.66 -15.63 -45.59
CA PRO A 205 -3.62 -16.36 -46.40
C PRO A 205 -4.19 -17.55 -45.61
N ASN A 206 -5.48 -17.83 -45.79
CA ASN A 206 -6.21 -18.92 -45.14
C ASN A 206 -6.19 -18.89 -43.59
N TYR A 207 -5.92 -17.74 -42.97
CA TYR A 207 -6.02 -17.54 -41.53
C TYR A 207 -7.40 -16.94 -41.19
N PRO A 208 -8.12 -17.39 -40.14
CA PRO A 208 -7.72 -18.42 -39.18
C PRO A 208 -8.16 -19.85 -39.55
N GLU A 209 -8.82 -20.09 -40.70
CA GLU A 209 -9.38 -21.43 -40.98
C GLU A 209 -8.34 -22.56 -40.99
N SER A 210 -7.15 -22.32 -41.53
CA SER A 210 -6.06 -23.31 -41.54
C SER A 210 -5.53 -23.63 -40.15
N TYR A 211 -5.66 -22.69 -39.22
CA TYR A 211 -5.30 -22.91 -37.81
C TYR A 211 -6.38 -23.73 -37.11
N PHE A 212 -7.65 -23.41 -37.35
CA PHE A 212 -8.79 -24.13 -36.78
C PHE A 212 -8.91 -25.57 -37.29
N GLN A 213 -8.40 -25.85 -38.49
CA GLN A 213 -8.38 -27.19 -39.10
C GLN A 213 -7.26 -28.11 -38.59
N ARG A 214 -6.32 -27.64 -37.76
CA ARG A 214 -5.16 -28.44 -37.32
C ARG A 214 -5.54 -29.66 -36.48
N VAL A 215 -6.65 -29.59 -35.74
CA VAL A 215 -7.23 -30.74 -35.02
C VAL A 215 -8.65 -30.94 -35.54
N PRO A 216 -8.96 -32.10 -36.16
CA PRO A 216 -10.28 -32.34 -36.72
C PRO A 216 -11.33 -32.52 -35.63
N ILE A 217 -12.54 -32.06 -35.93
CA ILE A 217 -13.74 -32.20 -35.10
C ILE A 217 -14.86 -32.75 -35.99
N SER A 218 -15.79 -33.51 -35.42
CA SER A 218 -16.94 -34.03 -36.15
C SER A 218 -17.69 -32.92 -36.90
N THR A 219 -17.78 -33.05 -38.22
CA THR A 219 -18.49 -32.11 -39.10
C THR A 219 -19.99 -32.10 -38.83
N VAL A 220 -20.55 -33.24 -38.40
CA VAL A 220 -21.95 -33.36 -37.96
C VAL A 220 -22.18 -32.51 -36.72
N PHE A 221 -21.30 -32.61 -35.73
CA PHE A 221 -21.37 -31.80 -34.51
C PHE A 221 -21.33 -30.30 -34.81
N ILE A 222 -20.35 -29.86 -35.60
CA ILE A 222 -20.22 -28.45 -36.01
C ILE A 222 -21.50 -27.97 -36.70
N SER A 223 -22.01 -28.75 -37.66
CA SER A 223 -23.21 -28.39 -38.41
C SER A 223 -24.46 -28.27 -37.53
N MET A 224 -24.62 -29.18 -36.56
CA MET A 224 -25.72 -29.15 -35.59
C MET A 224 -25.62 -27.93 -34.65
N VAL A 225 -24.42 -27.62 -34.15
CA VAL A 225 -24.17 -26.42 -33.32
C VAL A 225 -24.46 -25.14 -34.10
N VAL A 226 -23.96 -25.02 -35.34
CA VAL A 226 -24.27 -23.87 -36.21
C VAL A 226 -25.78 -23.77 -36.49
N GLY A 227 -26.46 -24.91 -36.68
CA GLY A 227 -27.91 -24.98 -36.84
C GLY A 227 -28.65 -24.40 -35.62
N ARG A 228 -28.30 -24.86 -34.41
CA ARG A 228 -28.89 -24.36 -33.15
C ARG A 228 -28.62 -22.89 -32.93
N LEU A 229 -27.37 -22.46 -33.14
CA LEU A 229 -27.00 -21.05 -33.05
C LEU A 229 -27.71 -20.18 -34.08
N ARG A 230 -28.22 -20.71 -35.19
CA ARG A 230 -29.01 -19.94 -36.16
C ARG A 230 -30.49 -19.90 -35.81
N SER A 231 -31.06 -21.01 -35.37
CA SER A 231 -32.50 -21.14 -35.14
C SER A 231 -32.95 -20.65 -33.77
N ASP A 232 -32.19 -20.95 -32.71
CA ASP A 232 -32.65 -20.81 -31.33
C ASP A 232 -32.08 -19.53 -30.67
N ASP A 233 -32.71 -19.06 -29.60
CA ASP A 233 -32.11 -18.15 -28.59
C ASP A 233 -31.66 -19.01 -27.42
N ILE A 234 -30.39 -19.46 -27.43
CA ILE A 234 -29.97 -20.54 -26.54
C ILE A 234 -29.89 -20.13 -25.07
N TYR A 235 -29.88 -18.83 -24.79
CA TYR A 235 -29.87 -18.26 -23.44
C TYR A 235 -31.22 -17.63 -23.04
N ASN A 236 -32.22 -17.66 -23.92
CA ASN A 236 -33.53 -17.04 -23.70
C ASN A 236 -33.45 -15.53 -23.33
N GLN A 237 -32.40 -14.84 -23.79
CA GLN A 237 -32.12 -13.44 -23.43
C GLN A 237 -33.07 -12.44 -24.10
N VAL A 238 -33.73 -12.80 -25.21
CA VAL A 238 -34.70 -11.93 -25.89
C VAL A 238 -35.86 -11.55 -24.95
N SER A 239 -36.23 -12.42 -24.01
CA SER A 239 -37.25 -12.12 -22.98
C SER A 239 -36.88 -10.90 -22.11
N ALA A 240 -35.59 -10.69 -21.85
CA ALA A 240 -35.09 -9.55 -21.09
C ALA A 240 -35.06 -8.25 -21.93
N TYR A 241 -35.22 -8.34 -23.25
CA TYR A 241 -35.18 -7.22 -24.21
C TYR A 241 -36.45 -7.20 -25.09
N PRO A 242 -37.58 -6.69 -24.57
CA PRO A 242 -38.86 -6.74 -25.28
C PRO A 242 -38.95 -5.84 -26.52
N LEU A 243 -38.05 -4.86 -26.66
CA LEU A 243 -38.01 -3.96 -27.81
C LEU A 243 -37.27 -4.64 -28.99
N PRO A 244 -37.89 -4.73 -30.18
CA PRO A 244 -37.27 -5.40 -31.34
C PRO A 244 -35.90 -4.84 -31.74
N GLU A 245 -35.71 -3.55 -31.50
CA GLU A 245 -34.50 -2.80 -31.82
C GLU A 245 -33.31 -3.20 -30.92
N HIS A 246 -33.56 -3.90 -29.81
CA HIS A 246 -32.53 -4.38 -28.89
C HIS A 246 -32.08 -5.82 -29.21
N ARG A 247 -32.64 -6.44 -30.25
CA ARG A 247 -32.40 -7.86 -30.58
C ARG A 247 -30.92 -8.17 -30.80
N SER A 248 -30.18 -7.33 -31.52
CA SER A 248 -28.75 -7.54 -31.78
C SER A 248 -27.92 -7.54 -30.50
N THR A 249 -28.31 -6.71 -29.52
CA THR A 249 -27.69 -6.69 -28.19
C THR A 249 -28.08 -7.90 -27.37
N ALA A 250 -29.36 -8.28 -27.36
CA ALA A 250 -29.86 -9.47 -26.66
C ALA A 250 -29.17 -10.76 -27.13
N LEU A 251 -28.81 -10.83 -28.41
CA LEU A 251 -28.15 -11.99 -29.01
C LEU A 251 -26.63 -11.84 -29.12
N ALA A 252 -26.02 -10.81 -28.52
CA ALA A 252 -24.64 -10.45 -28.80
C ALA A 252 -23.62 -11.53 -28.36
N THR A 253 -23.86 -12.21 -27.24
CA THR A 253 -23.00 -13.32 -26.78
C THR A 253 -23.07 -14.49 -27.76
N GLN A 254 -24.28 -14.84 -28.22
CA GLN A 254 -24.50 -15.88 -29.23
C GLN A 254 -23.90 -15.50 -30.59
N ALA A 255 -23.97 -14.22 -30.96
CA ALA A 255 -23.35 -13.68 -32.16
C ALA A 255 -21.82 -13.83 -32.13
N GLY A 256 -21.19 -13.52 -30.99
CA GLY A 256 -19.76 -13.71 -30.77
C GLY A 256 -19.34 -15.17 -30.89
N MET A 257 -20.13 -16.09 -30.30
CA MET A 257 -19.91 -17.53 -30.45
C MET A 257 -20.00 -18.00 -31.89
N LEU A 258 -21.06 -17.59 -32.59
CA LEU A 258 -21.27 -17.96 -33.99
C LEU A 258 -20.13 -17.43 -34.88
N TYR A 259 -19.67 -16.20 -34.66
CA TYR A 259 -18.52 -15.65 -35.38
C TYR A 259 -17.28 -16.55 -35.27
N VAL A 260 -16.94 -17.01 -34.06
CA VAL A 260 -15.80 -17.91 -33.85
C VAL A 260 -16.04 -19.28 -34.48
N ILE A 261 -17.25 -19.83 -34.31
CA ILE A 261 -17.59 -21.18 -34.77
C ILE A 261 -17.61 -21.29 -36.30
N LEU A 262 -17.95 -20.21 -37.02
CA LEU A 262 -17.94 -20.19 -38.49
C LEU A 262 -16.56 -20.50 -39.10
N TYR A 263 -15.46 -20.32 -38.36
CA TYR A 263 -14.12 -20.71 -38.83
C TYR A 263 -13.86 -22.22 -38.82
N PHE A 264 -14.67 -23.01 -38.10
CA PHE A 264 -14.66 -24.48 -38.22
C PHE A 264 -15.43 -24.97 -39.45
N GLU A 265 -16.30 -24.14 -40.05
CA GLU A 265 -17.00 -24.44 -41.31
C GLU A 265 -16.85 -23.30 -42.36
N PRO A 266 -15.63 -23.08 -42.91
CA PRO A 266 -15.34 -21.93 -43.78
C PRO A 266 -16.16 -21.89 -45.08
N SER A 267 -16.73 -23.03 -45.49
CA SER A 267 -17.60 -23.10 -46.66
C SER A 267 -18.81 -22.17 -46.53
N ILE A 268 -19.32 -21.96 -45.31
CA ILE A 268 -20.42 -21.03 -45.06
C ILE A 268 -19.99 -19.61 -45.42
N LEU A 269 -18.80 -19.19 -44.96
CA LEU A 269 -18.23 -17.86 -45.18
C LEU A 269 -17.92 -17.58 -46.67
N HIS A 270 -17.46 -18.59 -47.42
CA HIS A 270 -17.10 -18.42 -48.84
C HIS A 270 -18.27 -18.57 -49.82
N THR A 271 -19.06 -19.64 -49.69
CA THR A 271 -19.97 -20.09 -50.77
C THR A 271 -21.45 -20.01 -50.40
N GLN A 272 -21.83 -20.12 -49.12
CA GLN A 272 -23.23 -20.27 -48.72
C GLN A 272 -23.93 -18.91 -48.48
N GLN A 273 -24.20 -18.17 -49.56
CA GLN A 273 -24.77 -16.81 -49.51
C GLN A 273 -26.08 -16.69 -48.73
N ALA A 274 -27.03 -17.61 -48.92
CA ALA A 274 -28.34 -17.57 -48.26
C ALA A 274 -28.20 -17.69 -46.73
N LYS A 275 -27.38 -18.63 -46.25
CA LYS A 275 -27.13 -18.82 -44.82
C LYS A 275 -26.39 -17.63 -44.22
N MET A 276 -25.38 -17.08 -44.91
CA MET A 276 -24.70 -15.89 -44.41
C MET A 276 -25.60 -14.67 -44.34
N ARG A 277 -26.52 -14.49 -45.29
CA ARG A 277 -27.53 -13.43 -45.23
C ARG A 277 -28.41 -13.57 -43.99
N GLU A 278 -28.96 -14.76 -43.76
CA GLU A 278 -29.78 -15.03 -42.56
C GLU A 278 -29.01 -14.76 -41.26
N ILE A 279 -27.73 -15.16 -41.19
CA ILE A 279 -26.86 -14.90 -40.03
C ILE A 279 -26.68 -13.39 -39.81
N VAL A 280 -26.35 -12.65 -40.85
CA VAL A 280 -26.13 -11.19 -40.76
C VAL A 280 -27.42 -10.47 -40.41
N ASP A 281 -28.54 -10.81 -41.04
CA ASP A 281 -29.83 -10.19 -40.75
C ASP A 281 -30.27 -10.45 -39.30
N LYS A 282 -29.98 -11.64 -38.75
CA LYS A 282 -30.32 -11.99 -37.37
C LYS A 282 -29.41 -11.30 -36.35
N TYR A 283 -28.09 -11.40 -36.51
CA TYR A 283 -27.09 -11.06 -35.50
C TYR A 283 -26.33 -9.75 -35.71
N PHE A 284 -26.20 -9.33 -36.97
CA PHE A 284 -25.37 -8.19 -37.39
C PHE A 284 -26.13 -7.13 -38.22
N PRO A 285 -27.42 -6.80 -37.95
CA PRO A 285 -28.17 -5.83 -38.76
C PRO A 285 -27.74 -4.37 -38.53
N ASP A 286 -27.22 -4.07 -37.35
CA ASP A 286 -26.84 -2.73 -36.90
C ASP A 286 -25.43 -2.67 -36.26
N ASN A 287 -24.76 -3.82 -36.10
CA ASN A 287 -23.46 -3.96 -35.45
C ASN A 287 -22.45 -4.71 -36.32
N TRP A 288 -21.28 -4.10 -36.55
CA TRP A 288 -20.14 -4.72 -37.25
C TRP A 288 -18.87 -4.74 -36.42
N VAL A 289 -18.89 -4.14 -35.23
CA VAL A 289 -17.87 -4.31 -34.20
C VAL A 289 -18.45 -5.15 -33.08
N ILE A 290 -17.78 -6.26 -32.77
CA ILE A 290 -18.25 -7.22 -31.76
C ILE A 290 -17.17 -7.52 -30.72
N SER A 291 -17.58 -8.03 -29.57
CA SER A 291 -16.66 -8.61 -28.57
C SER A 291 -16.78 -10.12 -28.59
N ILE A 292 -15.66 -10.83 -28.72
CA ILE A 292 -15.65 -12.29 -28.80
C ILE A 292 -15.40 -12.96 -27.46
N TYR A 293 -14.65 -12.35 -26.52
CA TYR A 293 -14.42 -12.86 -25.17
C TYR A 293 -13.80 -11.76 -24.31
N MET A 294 -14.36 -11.45 -23.13
CA MET A 294 -13.81 -10.48 -22.16
C MET A 294 -13.17 -9.23 -22.78
N GLY A 295 -13.92 -8.53 -23.63
CA GLY A 295 -13.49 -7.28 -24.25
C GLY A 295 -12.52 -7.39 -25.42
N ILE A 296 -12.15 -8.60 -25.86
CA ILE A 296 -11.42 -8.79 -27.13
C ILE A 296 -12.37 -8.40 -28.27
N THR A 297 -12.07 -7.32 -28.96
CA THR A 297 -12.92 -6.75 -30.02
C THR A 297 -12.48 -7.20 -31.41
N VAL A 298 -13.47 -7.32 -32.30
CA VAL A 298 -13.26 -7.69 -33.71
C VAL A 298 -14.11 -6.79 -34.61
N ASN A 299 -13.48 -6.28 -35.66
CA ASN A 299 -14.16 -5.58 -36.74
C ASN A 299 -14.52 -6.56 -37.88
N LEU A 300 -15.81 -6.82 -38.08
CA LEU A 300 -16.28 -7.76 -39.09
C LEU A 300 -15.94 -7.33 -40.52
N ILE A 301 -15.76 -6.03 -40.77
CA ILE A 301 -15.39 -5.52 -42.09
C ILE A 301 -14.02 -6.06 -42.49
N GLU A 302 -13.08 -6.10 -41.56
CA GLU A 302 -11.73 -6.63 -41.77
C GLU A 302 -11.70 -8.16 -41.67
N ALA A 303 -12.35 -8.69 -40.63
CA ALA A 303 -12.38 -10.13 -40.37
C ALA A 303 -13.07 -10.92 -41.51
N TRP A 304 -14.03 -10.33 -42.21
CA TRP A 304 -14.74 -10.99 -43.31
C TRP A 304 -14.36 -10.53 -44.72
N GLU A 305 -13.40 -9.62 -44.86
CA GLU A 305 -12.95 -9.13 -46.17
C GLU A 305 -12.53 -10.26 -47.16
N PRO A 306 -11.85 -11.36 -46.72
CA PRO A 306 -11.48 -12.46 -47.62
C PRO A 306 -12.66 -13.37 -48.05
N TYR A 307 -13.80 -13.30 -47.35
CA TYR A 307 -14.89 -14.26 -47.50
C TYR A 307 -16.04 -13.67 -48.32
N LYS A 308 -16.21 -14.15 -49.55
CA LYS A 308 -17.18 -13.58 -50.50
C LYS A 308 -18.62 -13.56 -49.97
N ALA A 309 -19.16 -14.68 -49.48
CA ALA A 309 -20.54 -14.73 -49.00
C ALA A 309 -20.77 -13.85 -47.76
N ALA A 310 -19.83 -13.89 -46.80
CA ALA A 310 -19.90 -13.08 -45.59
C ALA A 310 -19.78 -11.57 -45.89
N LYS A 311 -18.83 -11.17 -46.73
CA LYS A 311 -18.66 -9.78 -47.19
C LYS A 311 -19.90 -9.25 -47.91
N THR A 312 -20.48 -10.05 -48.81
CA THR A 312 -21.70 -9.66 -49.52
C THR A 312 -22.89 -9.49 -48.57
N ALA A 313 -23.05 -10.39 -47.59
CA ALA A 313 -24.10 -10.26 -46.58
C ALA A 313 -23.91 -9.01 -45.70
N LEU A 314 -22.68 -8.75 -45.22
CA LEU A 314 -22.38 -7.62 -44.34
C LEU A 314 -22.54 -6.25 -45.04
N ASN A 315 -22.38 -6.17 -46.36
CA ASN A 315 -22.48 -4.89 -47.08
C ASN A 315 -23.86 -4.21 -46.92
N TYR A 316 -24.95 -4.96 -46.68
CA TYR A 316 -26.26 -4.38 -46.39
C TYR A 316 -26.28 -3.62 -45.05
N THR A 317 -25.61 -4.16 -44.03
CA THR A 317 -25.41 -3.48 -42.74
C THR A 317 -24.58 -2.20 -42.89
N LEU A 318 -23.62 -2.20 -43.81
CA LEU A 318 -22.66 -1.11 -44.03
C LEU A 318 -23.15 -0.03 -45.02
N GLU A 319 -24.43 -0.04 -45.40
CA GLU A 319 -25.01 1.01 -46.22
C GLU A 319 -24.96 2.37 -45.50
N GLN A 320 -24.63 3.44 -46.23
CA GLN A 320 -24.46 4.77 -45.64
C GLN A 320 -25.72 5.27 -44.93
N SER A 321 -26.90 4.93 -45.45
CA SER A 321 -28.20 5.21 -44.84
C SER A 321 -28.35 4.54 -43.48
N ASN A 322 -28.03 3.24 -43.40
CA ASN A 322 -28.11 2.47 -42.15
C ASN A 322 -27.11 2.99 -41.11
N ILE A 323 -25.84 3.20 -41.50
CA ILE A 323 -24.82 3.75 -40.59
C ILE A 323 -25.27 5.09 -40.01
N LYS A 324 -25.80 5.98 -40.86
CA LYS A 324 -26.31 7.30 -40.45
C LYS A 324 -27.51 7.19 -39.50
N GLU A 325 -28.45 6.30 -39.79
CA GLU A 325 -29.62 6.05 -38.95
C GLU A 325 -29.20 5.55 -37.56
N GLN A 326 -28.37 4.50 -37.49
CA GLN A 326 -27.93 3.91 -36.23
C GLN A 326 -27.07 4.88 -35.40
N ALA A 327 -26.08 5.52 -36.04
CA ALA A 327 -25.22 6.49 -35.36
C ALA A 327 -26.03 7.68 -34.82
N GLY A 328 -26.94 8.23 -35.63
CA GLY A 328 -27.82 9.33 -35.22
C GLY A 328 -28.77 8.94 -34.08
N ARG A 329 -29.34 7.73 -34.12
CA ARG A 329 -30.23 7.18 -33.09
C ARG A 329 -29.53 7.06 -31.73
N TYR A 330 -28.38 6.39 -31.69
CA TYR A 330 -27.64 6.20 -30.44
C TYR A 330 -27.03 7.51 -29.93
N GLY A 331 -26.54 8.38 -30.82
CA GLY A 331 -26.07 9.72 -30.47
C GLY A 331 -27.16 10.59 -29.82
N ALA A 332 -28.36 10.64 -30.39
CA ALA A 332 -29.49 11.37 -29.82
C ALA A 332 -29.98 10.79 -28.48
N SER A 333 -29.83 9.49 -28.30
CA SER A 333 -30.23 8.80 -27.06
C SER A 333 -29.36 9.19 -25.87
N VAL A 334 -28.07 9.50 -26.06
CA VAL A 334 -27.15 9.86 -24.96
C VAL A 334 -27.68 11.02 -24.12
N GLU A 335 -28.02 12.15 -24.73
CA GLU A 335 -28.48 13.33 -23.97
C GLU A 335 -29.87 13.12 -23.35
N ARG A 336 -30.78 12.45 -24.06
CA ARG A 336 -32.11 12.09 -23.55
C ARG A 336 -32.01 11.23 -22.29
N LEU A 337 -31.20 10.18 -22.33
CA LEU A 337 -31.05 9.22 -21.26
C LEU A 337 -30.31 9.81 -20.05
N ARG A 338 -29.27 10.61 -20.29
CA ARG A 338 -28.56 11.32 -19.20
C ARG A 338 -29.50 12.19 -18.37
N LEU A 339 -30.37 12.98 -19.01
CA LEU A 339 -31.34 13.82 -18.30
C LEU A 339 -32.34 12.98 -17.49
N GLN A 340 -32.78 11.85 -18.03
CA GLN A 340 -33.70 10.94 -17.37
C GLN A 340 -33.06 10.25 -16.15
N GLU A 341 -31.85 9.71 -16.30
CA GLU A 341 -31.12 9.08 -15.19
C GLU A 341 -30.78 10.10 -14.09
N GLN A 342 -30.39 11.32 -14.45
CA GLN A 342 -30.16 12.39 -13.48
C GLN A 342 -31.42 12.76 -12.70
N GLN A 343 -32.60 12.68 -13.31
CA GLN A 343 -33.87 12.89 -12.61
C GLN A 343 -34.13 11.76 -11.60
N PHE A 344 -33.90 10.50 -11.98
CA PHE A 344 -34.08 9.35 -11.09
C PHE A 344 -33.07 9.35 -9.93
N LEU A 345 -31.85 9.80 -10.18
CA LEU A 345 -30.78 9.87 -9.19
C LEU A 345 -30.89 11.10 -8.25
N LYS A 346 -31.91 11.95 -8.40
CA LYS A 346 -32.17 13.02 -7.42
C LYS A 346 -32.53 12.42 -6.07
N GLU A 347 -31.93 12.96 -5.02
CA GLU A 347 -32.15 12.51 -3.65
C GLU A 347 -33.65 12.50 -3.30
N GLY A 348 -34.12 11.39 -2.74
CA GLY A 348 -35.51 11.19 -2.34
C GLY A 348 -36.50 10.93 -3.47
N PHE A 349 -36.07 10.82 -4.74
CA PHE A 349 -36.94 10.48 -5.88
C PHE A 349 -37.25 8.97 -5.92
N LEU A 350 -36.22 8.12 -5.93
CA LEU A 350 -36.39 6.66 -5.88
C LEU A 350 -36.75 6.23 -4.46
N ARG A 351 -38.05 6.15 -4.19
CA ARG A 351 -38.63 5.58 -2.97
C ARG A 351 -39.21 4.20 -3.27
N GLU A 352 -39.32 3.35 -2.25
CA GLU A 352 -39.83 1.98 -2.35
C GLU A 352 -41.15 1.92 -3.15
N GLU A 353 -42.11 2.78 -2.79
CA GLU A 353 -43.42 2.85 -3.45
C GLU A 353 -43.33 3.23 -4.93
N TYR A 354 -42.52 4.25 -5.25
CA TYR A 354 -42.36 4.71 -6.64
C TYR A 354 -41.76 3.62 -7.51
N VAL A 355 -40.74 2.93 -6.99
CA VAL A 355 -40.05 1.84 -7.70
C VAL A 355 -41.02 0.71 -8.03
N LEU A 356 -41.83 0.28 -7.05
CA LEU A 356 -42.81 -0.79 -7.23
C LEU A 356 -43.93 -0.42 -8.21
N ASP A 357 -44.37 0.83 -8.21
CA ASP A 357 -45.41 1.30 -9.13
C ASP A 357 -44.90 1.51 -10.57
N HIS A 358 -43.57 1.66 -10.77
CA HIS A 358 -42.99 2.05 -12.07
C HIS A 358 -41.90 1.10 -12.61
N ILE A 359 -41.90 -0.17 -12.19
CA ILE A 359 -40.90 -1.18 -12.61
C ILE A 359 -40.67 -1.20 -14.14
N PRO A 360 -41.71 -1.26 -15.01
CA PRO A 360 -41.49 -1.33 -16.45
C PRO A 360 -40.75 -0.10 -17.01
N LYS A 361 -41.06 1.09 -16.48
CA LYS A 361 -40.43 2.35 -16.90
C LYS A 361 -38.95 2.40 -16.52
N LEU A 362 -38.62 1.95 -15.30
CA LEU A 362 -37.25 1.93 -14.81
C LEU A 362 -36.39 0.91 -15.57
N LEU A 363 -36.94 -0.30 -15.81
CA LEU A 363 -36.25 -1.33 -16.59
C LEU A 363 -36.03 -0.92 -18.05
N ASN A 364 -37.01 -0.28 -18.70
CA ASN A 364 -36.83 0.23 -20.07
C ASN A 364 -35.74 1.28 -20.15
N CYS A 365 -35.65 2.18 -19.16
CA CYS A 365 -34.56 3.14 -19.08
C CYS A 365 -33.19 2.45 -18.97
N LEU A 366 -33.05 1.45 -18.08
CA LEU A 366 -31.81 0.68 -17.96
C LEU A 366 -31.42 -0.05 -19.25
N ARG A 367 -32.40 -0.61 -19.97
CA ARG A 367 -32.16 -1.26 -21.28
C ARG A 367 -31.64 -0.27 -22.30
N ASP A 368 -32.35 0.84 -22.51
CA ASP A 368 -31.95 1.88 -23.46
C ASP A 368 -30.53 2.38 -23.17
N CYS A 369 -30.19 2.58 -21.88
CA CYS A 369 -28.86 3.03 -21.48
C CYS A 369 -27.78 1.99 -21.82
N ASN A 370 -27.94 0.74 -21.40
CA ASN A 370 -26.92 -0.29 -21.63
C ASN A 370 -26.75 -0.63 -23.12
N VAL A 371 -27.83 -0.66 -23.90
CA VAL A 371 -27.78 -0.87 -25.36
C VAL A 371 -27.03 0.30 -26.03
N THR A 372 -27.36 1.54 -25.67
CA THR A 372 -26.70 2.75 -26.21
C THR A 372 -25.21 2.78 -25.86
N ILE A 373 -24.86 2.50 -24.60
CA ILE A 373 -23.48 2.44 -24.13
C ILE A 373 -22.71 1.37 -24.91
N ARG A 374 -23.27 0.15 -25.04
CA ARG A 374 -22.63 -0.95 -25.74
C ARG A 374 -22.32 -0.60 -27.19
N TRP A 375 -23.32 -0.10 -27.91
CA TRP A 375 -23.15 0.21 -29.32
C TRP A 375 -22.10 1.30 -29.54
N LEU A 376 -22.17 2.40 -28.78
CA LEU A 376 -21.22 3.51 -28.94
C LEU A 376 -19.81 3.14 -28.49
N MET A 377 -19.63 2.45 -27.37
CA MET A 377 -18.29 2.04 -26.91
C MET A 377 -17.60 1.12 -27.93
N LEU A 378 -18.33 0.18 -28.54
CA LEU A 378 -17.78 -0.71 -29.56
C LEU A 378 -17.44 0.04 -30.86
N HIS A 379 -18.39 0.82 -31.41
CA HIS A 379 -18.24 1.42 -32.74
C HIS A 379 -17.38 2.69 -32.76
N THR A 380 -17.03 3.26 -31.61
CA THR A 380 -16.14 4.43 -31.50
C THR A 380 -14.73 4.09 -30.99
N ALA A 381 -14.49 2.85 -30.57
CA ALA A 381 -13.19 2.39 -30.06
C ALA A 381 -12.08 2.53 -31.10
N GLU A 382 -10.98 3.19 -30.75
CA GLU A 382 -9.87 3.41 -31.70
C GLU A 382 -9.12 2.14 -32.07
N SER A 383 -8.97 1.22 -31.12
CA SER A 383 -8.24 -0.05 -31.29
C SER A 383 -8.84 -0.98 -32.35
N VAL A 384 -10.07 -0.73 -32.78
CA VAL A 384 -10.84 -1.59 -33.69
C VAL A 384 -10.68 -1.19 -35.17
N TYR A 385 -10.18 0.02 -35.44
CA TYR A 385 -10.06 0.54 -36.80
C TYR A 385 -8.59 0.71 -37.16
N ASP A 386 -8.08 -0.13 -38.08
CA ASP A 386 -6.73 0.06 -38.61
C ASP A 386 -6.63 1.44 -39.29
N PRO A 387 -5.78 2.35 -38.80
CA PRO A 387 -5.63 3.68 -39.38
C PRO A 387 -5.18 3.59 -40.84
N ASN A 388 -4.47 2.54 -41.27
CA ASN A 388 -3.97 2.41 -42.63
C ASN A 388 -5.07 2.06 -43.65
N ASN A 389 -6.25 1.60 -43.20
CA ASN A 389 -7.35 1.22 -44.08
C ASN A 389 -8.33 2.39 -44.31
N LYS A 390 -8.33 2.93 -45.53
CA LYS A 390 -9.17 4.07 -45.92
C LYS A 390 -10.67 3.83 -45.71
N ARG A 391 -11.18 2.63 -46.00
CA ARG A 391 -12.62 2.30 -45.86
C ARG A 391 -13.04 2.28 -44.40
N LEU A 392 -12.23 1.67 -43.54
CA LEU A 392 -12.47 1.61 -42.09
C LEU A 392 -12.45 3.01 -41.47
N ARG A 393 -11.49 3.85 -41.88
CA ARG A 393 -11.40 5.25 -41.43
C ARG A 393 -12.65 6.04 -41.82
N GLN A 394 -13.11 5.93 -43.07
CA GLN A 394 -14.32 6.62 -43.53
C GLN A 394 -15.57 6.22 -42.74
N ILE A 395 -15.73 4.93 -42.45
CA ILE A 395 -16.86 4.44 -41.66
C ILE A 395 -16.77 4.95 -40.22
N LYS A 396 -15.57 4.92 -39.60
CA LYS A 396 -15.36 5.49 -38.26
C LYS A 396 -15.70 6.98 -38.23
N ASP A 397 -15.16 7.76 -39.18
CA ASP A 397 -15.39 9.20 -39.27
C ASP A 397 -16.89 9.52 -39.47
N GLN A 398 -17.59 8.71 -40.27
CA GLN A 398 -19.04 8.81 -40.43
C GLN A 398 -19.77 8.54 -39.11
N VAL A 399 -19.45 7.45 -38.40
CA VAL A 399 -20.05 7.12 -37.09
C VAL A 399 -19.83 8.26 -36.10
N LEU A 400 -18.61 8.79 -36.00
CA LEU A 400 -18.28 9.89 -35.10
C LEU A 400 -19.06 11.18 -35.43
N SER A 401 -19.16 11.50 -36.72
CA SER A 401 -19.89 12.68 -37.20
C SER A 401 -21.39 12.56 -36.97
N ASP A 402 -22.01 11.47 -37.45
CA ASP A 402 -23.47 11.28 -37.43
C ASP A 402 -24.01 11.09 -36.00
N SER A 403 -23.22 10.48 -35.11
CA SER A 403 -23.57 10.37 -33.68
C SER A 403 -23.29 11.63 -32.85
N LYS A 404 -22.57 12.63 -33.41
CA LYS A 404 -22.04 13.79 -32.67
C LYS A 404 -21.28 13.34 -31.42
N TYR A 405 -20.41 12.34 -31.59
CA TYR A 405 -19.78 11.63 -30.49
C TYR A 405 -19.04 12.56 -29.53
N ASN A 406 -19.35 12.44 -28.24
CA ASN A 406 -18.63 13.10 -27.17
C ASN A 406 -18.23 12.06 -26.11
N PRO A 407 -16.93 11.74 -25.95
CA PRO A 407 -16.48 10.71 -25.02
C PRO A 407 -16.81 11.05 -23.56
N LYS A 408 -16.84 12.34 -23.18
CA LYS A 408 -17.23 12.76 -21.82
C LYS A 408 -18.72 12.56 -21.58
N ALA A 409 -19.56 12.80 -22.59
CA ALA A 409 -21.00 12.59 -22.48
C ALA A 409 -21.35 11.11 -22.35
N LEU A 410 -20.74 10.26 -23.19
CA LEU A 410 -20.92 8.81 -23.11
C LEU A 410 -20.40 8.27 -21.77
N PHE A 411 -19.23 8.73 -21.32
CA PHE A 411 -18.71 8.34 -20.02
C PHE A 411 -19.62 8.77 -18.87
N GLN A 412 -20.18 9.98 -18.92
CA GLN A 412 -21.14 10.43 -17.91
C GLN A 412 -22.42 9.58 -17.91
N LEU A 413 -22.92 9.16 -19.09
CA LEU A 413 -24.02 8.21 -19.18
C LEU A 413 -23.66 6.87 -18.53
N LEU A 414 -22.45 6.34 -18.77
CA LEU A 414 -21.98 5.11 -18.10
C LEU A 414 -21.93 5.27 -16.57
N LEU A 415 -21.45 6.41 -16.06
CA LEU A 415 -21.41 6.70 -14.62
C LEU A 415 -22.81 6.76 -14.01
N ASP A 416 -23.71 7.53 -14.64
CA ASP A 416 -25.08 7.71 -14.15
C ASP A 416 -25.86 6.39 -14.24
N SER A 417 -25.67 5.61 -15.32
CA SER A 417 -26.32 4.32 -15.49
C SER A 417 -25.83 3.26 -14.52
N ALA A 418 -24.52 3.18 -14.27
CA ALA A 418 -23.98 2.28 -13.26
C ALA A 418 -24.50 2.63 -11.85
N GLN A 419 -24.58 3.92 -11.52
CA GLN A 419 -25.13 4.38 -10.24
C GLN A 419 -26.63 4.05 -10.13
N PHE A 420 -27.41 4.31 -11.19
CA PHE A 420 -28.84 4.03 -11.21
C PHE A 420 -29.12 2.53 -11.07
N GLU A 421 -28.38 1.70 -11.80
CA GLU A 421 -28.44 0.24 -11.69
C GLU A 421 -28.11 -0.24 -10.28
N TYR A 422 -27.02 0.27 -9.68
CA TYR A 422 -26.61 -0.10 -8.32
C TYR A 422 -27.69 0.24 -7.29
N VAL A 423 -28.20 1.48 -7.30
CA VAL A 423 -29.26 1.91 -6.37
C VAL A 423 -30.50 1.03 -6.51
N LEU A 424 -30.92 0.77 -7.74
CA LEU A 424 -32.13 -0.01 -8.00
C LEU A 424 -31.95 -1.48 -7.59
N LYS A 425 -30.80 -2.10 -7.88
CA LYS A 425 -30.47 -3.47 -7.45
C LYS A 425 -30.49 -3.59 -5.92
N GLU A 426 -29.88 -2.65 -5.20
CA GLU A 426 -29.84 -2.66 -3.74
C GLU A 426 -31.25 -2.50 -3.13
N MET A 427 -32.07 -1.59 -3.65
CA MET A 427 -33.47 -1.47 -3.23
C MET A 427 -34.24 -2.77 -3.43
N PHE A 428 -34.10 -3.44 -4.57
CA PHE A 428 -34.77 -4.71 -4.83
C PHE A 428 -34.27 -5.86 -3.96
N ARG A 429 -32.95 -5.94 -3.70
CA ARG A 429 -32.38 -6.93 -2.78
C ARG A 429 -32.94 -6.75 -1.36
N GLN A 430 -32.96 -5.52 -0.87
CA GLN A 430 -33.53 -5.22 0.44
C GLN A 430 -35.02 -5.59 0.49
N MET A 431 -35.80 -5.13 -0.50
CA MET A 431 -37.23 -5.45 -0.61
C MET A 431 -37.51 -6.95 -0.66
N LEU A 432 -36.68 -7.74 -1.35
CA LEU A 432 -36.82 -9.20 -1.41
C LEU A 432 -36.50 -9.85 -0.06
N SER A 433 -35.44 -9.41 0.63
CA SER A 433 -35.10 -9.94 1.95
C SER A 433 -36.14 -9.63 3.03
N GLU A 434 -36.80 -8.48 2.94
CA GLU A 434 -37.81 -8.03 3.90
C GLU A 434 -39.25 -8.43 3.48
N LYS A 435 -39.41 -9.06 2.31
CA LYS A 435 -40.70 -9.30 1.64
C LYS A 435 -41.71 -10.00 2.55
N GLN A 436 -41.33 -11.12 3.15
CA GLN A 436 -42.24 -11.92 3.98
C GLN A 436 -42.59 -11.18 5.28
N VAL A 437 -41.58 -10.61 5.95
CA VAL A 437 -41.74 -9.91 7.24
C VAL A 437 -42.66 -8.69 7.10
N LYS A 438 -42.44 -7.84 6.07
CA LYS A 438 -43.30 -6.67 5.81
C LYS A 438 -44.74 -7.09 5.50
N TRP A 439 -44.93 -8.13 4.70
CA TRP A 439 -46.25 -8.60 4.34
C TRP A 439 -47.05 -9.10 5.55
N GLU A 440 -46.40 -9.87 6.44
CA GLU A 440 -47.01 -10.34 7.69
C GLU A 440 -47.31 -9.17 8.65
N SER A 441 -46.42 -8.18 8.73
CA SER A 441 -46.63 -6.98 9.55
C SER A 441 -47.84 -6.17 9.08
N PHE A 442 -47.97 -5.91 7.77
CA PHE A 442 -49.11 -5.18 7.22
C PHE A 442 -50.42 -5.95 7.37
N LYS A 443 -50.39 -7.29 7.22
CA LYS A 443 -51.53 -8.16 7.48
C LYS A 443 -52.00 -8.05 8.93
N LYS A 444 -51.06 -8.08 9.87
CA LYS A 444 -51.34 -7.96 11.31
C LYS A 444 -51.96 -6.60 11.63
N GLU A 445 -51.30 -5.50 11.25
CA GLU A 445 -51.78 -4.14 11.49
C GLU A 445 -53.17 -3.91 10.86
N GLY A 446 -53.38 -4.32 9.61
CA GLY A 446 -54.68 -4.21 8.94
C GLY A 446 -55.78 -5.00 9.67
N SER A 447 -55.46 -6.21 10.14
CA SER A 447 -56.41 -7.05 10.88
C SER A 447 -56.74 -6.52 12.28
N GLU A 448 -55.74 -6.01 13.00
CA GLU A 448 -55.88 -5.42 14.34
C GLU A 448 -56.71 -4.14 14.28
N ARG A 449 -56.49 -3.27 13.29
CA ARG A 449 -57.31 -2.05 13.09
C ARG A 449 -58.78 -2.37 12.81
N MET A 450 -59.07 -3.44 12.06
CA MET A 450 -60.46 -3.90 11.87
C MET A 450 -61.07 -4.48 13.14
N THR A 451 -60.27 -5.16 13.97
CA THR A 451 -60.72 -5.63 15.29
C THR A 451 -61.03 -4.46 16.22
N GLU A 452 -60.16 -3.45 16.26
CA GLU A 452 -60.37 -2.22 17.02
C GLU A 452 -61.61 -1.46 16.57
N LEU A 453 -61.85 -1.32 15.26
CA LEU A 453 -63.09 -0.73 14.74
C LEU A 453 -64.32 -1.52 15.17
N ALA A 454 -64.27 -2.85 15.11
CA ALA A 454 -65.38 -3.67 15.57
C ALA A 454 -65.68 -3.47 17.08
N GLU A 455 -64.65 -3.25 17.90
CA GLU A 455 -64.82 -2.93 19.32
C GLU A 455 -65.42 -1.54 19.55
N VAL A 456 -65.11 -0.55 18.71
CA VAL A 456 -65.72 0.79 18.78
C VAL A 456 -67.24 0.70 18.59
N PHE A 457 -67.72 -0.11 17.64
CA PHE A 457 -69.15 -0.32 17.40
C PHE A 457 -69.85 -1.28 18.39
N SER A 458 -69.10 -1.91 19.31
CA SER A 458 -69.65 -2.81 20.33
C SER A 458 -70.40 -2.10 21.46
N GLY A 459 -70.17 -0.80 21.65
CA GLY A 459 -70.73 0.00 22.74
C GLY A 459 -70.03 -0.17 24.10
N VAL A 460 -68.92 -0.94 24.16
CA VAL A 460 -68.20 -1.27 25.41
C VAL A 460 -67.10 -0.25 25.74
N LYS A 461 -66.58 0.49 24.75
CA LYS A 461 -65.53 1.51 24.95
C LYS A 461 -66.15 2.90 25.25
N PRO A 462 -65.99 3.48 26.46
CA PRO A 462 -66.73 4.68 26.88
C PRO A 462 -66.28 6.01 26.24
N LEU A 463 -65.11 6.03 25.59
CA LEU A 463 -64.41 7.26 25.19
C LEU A 463 -64.74 7.75 23.76
N THR A 464 -65.47 6.96 22.97
CA THR A 464 -65.82 7.29 21.58
C THR A 464 -67.31 7.56 21.45
N ARG A 465 -67.69 8.77 20.98
CA ARG A 465 -69.08 9.21 20.74
C ARG A 465 -69.72 8.50 19.53
N VAL A 466 -69.65 7.18 19.48
CA VAL A 466 -70.13 6.32 18.39
C VAL A 466 -71.26 5.46 18.92
N GLU A 467 -72.40 5.44 18.21
CA GLU A 467 -73.54 4.61 18.59
C GLU A 467 -73.25 3.12 18.34
N LYS A 468 -73.75 2.26 19.24
CA LYS A 468 -73.61 0.82 19.11
C LYS A 468 -74.31 0.34 17.82
N ASN A 469 -73.60 -0.43 16.99
CA ASN A 469 -74.15 -1.01 15.77
C ASN A 469 -73.67 -2.46 15.61
N GLU A 470 -74.54 -3.42 15.90
CA GLU A 470 -74.21 -4.85 15.91
C GLU A 470 -73.88 -5.40 14.51
N ASN A 471 -74.51 -4.84 13.46
CA ASN A 471 -74.26 -5.24 12.08
C ASN A 471 -72.86 -4.82 11.62
N LEU A 472 -72.46 -3.58 11.88
CA LEU A 472 -71.11 -3.09 11.56
C LEU A 472 -70.04 -3.78 12.41
N GLN A 473 -70.32 -4.03 13.70
CA GLN A 473 -69.43 -4.81 14.56
C GLN A 473 -69.17 -6.22 13.99
N ALA A 474 -70.21 -6.93 13.57
CA ALA A 474 -70.07 -8.26 12.97
C ALA A 474 -69.31 -8.19 11.63
N TRP A 475 -69.61 -7.19 10.80
CA TRP A 475 -68.95 -6.99 9.51
C TRP A 475 -67.45 -6.72 9.65
N PHE A 476 -67.03 -5.79 10.52
CA PHE A 476 -65.61 -5.51 10.74
C PHE A 476 -64.83 -6.70 11.34
N ARG A 477 -65.47 -7.50 12.21
CA ARG A 477 -64.88 -8.77 12.69
C ARG A 477 -64.66 -9.77 11.56
N GLU A 478 -65.61 -9.87 10.64
CA GLU A 478 -65.50 -10.77 9.50
C GLU A 478 -64.41 -10.28 8.52
N ILE A 479 -64.32 -8.98 8.24
CA ILE A 479 -63.22 -8.41 7.44
C ILE A 479 -61.87 -8.65 8.10
N SER A 480 -61.75 -8.46 9.42
CA SER A 480 -60.52 -8.78 10.17
C SER A 480 -60.12 -10.25 10.01
N LYS A 481 -61.07 -11.17 10.16
CA LYS A 481 -60.85 -12.61 9.95
C LYS A 481 -60.44 -12.93 8.50
N GLN A 482 -61.04 -12.25 7.51
CA GLN A 482 -60.69 -12.42 6.11
C GLN A 482 -59.27 -11.91 5.81
N ILE A 483 -58.86 -10.76 6.35
CA ILE A 483 -57.47 -10.26 6.28
C ILE A 483 -56.52 -11.27 6.93
N SER A 484 -56.84 -11.75 8.13
CA SER A 484 -56.05 -12.78 8.83
C SER A 484 -55.95 -14.11 8.08
N SER A 485 -56.92 -14.44 7.24
CA SER A 485 -56.92 -15.66 6.42
C SER A 485 -56.08 -15.59 5.15
N LEU A 486 -55.58 -14.41 4.78
CA LEU A 486 -54.74 -14.26 3.57
C LEU A 486 -53.47 -15.10 3.72
N ASN A 487 -53.11 -15.87 2.69
CA ASN A 487 -51.92 -16.72 2.68
C ASN A 487 -50.82 -16.09 1.82
N TYR A 488 -49.60 -16.01 2.35
CA TYR A 488 -48.44 -15.52 1.61
C TYR A 488 -48.04 -16.46 0.46
N GLU A 489 -48.13 -17.78 0.67
CA GLU A 489 -47.66 -18.78 -0.30
C GLU A 489 -48.53 -18.79 -1.58
N ASP A 490 -49.83 -18.49 -1.46
CA ASP A 490 -50.73 -18.35 -2.60
C ASP A 490 -50.86 -16.87 -3.02
N SER A 491 -49.79 -16.36 -3.60
CA SER A 491 -49.65 -14.94 -3.95
C SER A 491 -50.75 -14.40 -4.88
N THR A 492 -51.25 -15.24 -5.78
CA THR A 492 -52.27 -14.83 -6.77
C THR A 492 -53.66 -14.77 -6.15
N ALA A 493 -54.05 -15.79 -5.37
CA ALA A 493 -55.35 -15.77 -4.70
C ALA A 493 -55.39 -14.70 -3.60
N ALA A 494 -54.32 -14.56 -2.83
CA ALA A 494 -54.21 -13.53 -1.80
C ALA A 494 -54.28 -12.12 -2.40
N GLY A 495 -53.61 -11.86 -3.53
CA GLY A 495 -53.71 -10.59 -4.24
C GLY A 495 -55.15 -10.24 -4.66
N ARG A 496 -55.86 -11.19 -5.30
CA ARG A 496 -57.27 -10.99 -5.73
C ARG A 496 -58.20 -10.72 -4.54
N LYS A 497 -58.07 -11.51 -3.47
CA LYS A 497 -58.90 -11.34 -2.26
C LYS A 497 -58.61 -10.01 -1.56
N THR A 498 -57.35 -9.57 -1.55
CA THR A 498 -56.96 -8.26 -0.99
C THR A 498 -57.61 -7.10 -1.76
N VAL A 499 -57.67 -7.16 -3.10
CA VAL A 499 -58.37 -6.15 -3.91
C VAL A 499 -59.87 -6.11 -3.58
N GLN A 500 -60.53 -7.26 -3.42
CA GLN A 500 -61.93 -7.33 -3.02
C GLN A 500 -62.17 -6.70 -1.63
N LEU A 501 -61.25 -6.92 -0.68
CA LEU A 501 -61.33 -6.33 0.66
C LEU A 501 -61.16 -4.81 0.63
N ILE A 502 -60.27 -4.27 -0.22
CA ILE A 502 -60.11 -2.83 -0.41
C ILE A 502 -61.41 -2.21 -0.94
N GLN A 503 -62.00 -2.80 -1.99
CA GLN A 503 -63.26 -2.36 -2.57
C GLN A 503 -64.39 -2.37 -1.53
N ALA A 504 -64.50 -3.44 -0.74
CA ALA A 504 -65.50 -3.56 0.31
C ALA A 504 -65.35 -2.49 1.42
N LEU A 505 -64.11 -2.09 1.74
CA LEU A 505 -63.83 -1.02 2.71
C LEU A 505 -64.13 0.38 2.15
N GLU A 506 -63.98 0.60 0.84
CA GLU A 506 -64.43 1.83 0.16
C GLU A 506 -65.95 1.95 0.18
N GLU A 507 -66.66 0.89 -0.22
CA GLU A 507 -68.12 0.88 -0.24
C GLU A 507 -68.73 1.11 1.15
N VAL A 508 -68.21 0.45 2.19
CA VAL A 508 -68.73 0.65 3.56
C VAL A 508 -68.51 2.06 4.08
N GLN A 509 -67.45 2.75 3.65
CA GLN A 509 -67.22 4.14 4.01
C GLN A 509 -68.31 5.06 3.42
N GLU A 510 -68.69 4.84 2.16
CA GLU A 510 -69.68 5.64 1.43
C GLU A 510 -71.13 5.34 1.83
N PHE A 511 -71.52 4.06 1.94
CA PHE A 511 -72.91 3.66 2.16
C PHE A 511 -73.45 3.93 3.58
N HIS A 512 -72.57 3.99 4.60
CA HIS A 512 -72.97 4.14 6.00
C HIS A 512 -72.74 5.55 6.58
N GLN A 513 -72.42 6.56 5.75
CA GLN A 513 -72.14 7.94 6.19
C GLN A 513 -71.05 8.03 7.28
N LEU A 514 -70.10 7.09 7.25
CA LEU A 514 -69.00 6.99 8.23
C LEU A 514 -67.98 8.14 8.07
N GLU A 515 -68.10 8.92 6.99
CA GLU A 515 -67.39 10.18 6.72
C GLU A 515 -67.52 11.22 7.84
N SER A 516 -68.60 11.14 8.62
CA SER A 516 -68.86 12.04 9.74
C SER A 516 -67.89 11.86 10.92
N ASN A 517 -67.17 10.72 11.00
CA ASN A 517 -66.21 10.44 12.06
C ASN A 517 -64.79 10.28 11.51
N LEU A 518 -63.99 11.33 11.71
CA LEU A 518 -62.60 11.41 11.24
C LEU A 518 -61.74 10.22 11.70
N GLN A 519 -61.95 9.69 12.91
CA GLN A 519 -61.16 8.58 13.44
C GLN A 519 -61.49 7.27 12.72
N ILE A 520 -62.75 7.04 12.37
CA ILE A 520 -63.17 5.85 11.61
C ILE A 520 -62.64 5.94 10.17
N CYS A 521 -62.75 7.12 9.54
CA CYS A 521 -62.17 7.37 8.22
C CYS A 521 -60.66 7.12 8.19
N GLN A 522 -59.95 7.54 9.23
CA GLN A 522 -58.52 7.30 9.34
C GLN A 522 -58.20 5.80 9.44
N PHE A 523 -58.91 5.04 10.27
CA PHE A 523 -58.69 3.60 10.42
C PHE A 523 -59.00 2.81 9.14
N LEU A 524 -60.09 3.16 8.44
CA LEU A 524 -60.42 2.60 7.14
C LEU A 524 -59.35 2.95 6.10
N GLY A 525 -58.92 4.22 6.07
CA GLY A 525 -57.86 4.71 5.20
C GLY A 525 -56.53 4.01 5.43
N ASP A 526 -56.10 3.86 6.68
CA ASP A 526 -54.85 3.20 7.04
C ASP A 526 -54.90 1.69 6.77
N THR A 527 -56.05 1.05 6.98
CA THR A 527 -56.26 -0.36 6.62
C THR A 527 -56.18 -0.58 5.12
N ARG A 528 -56.82 0.28 4.31
CA ARG A 528 -56.65 0.24 2.84
C ARG A 528 -55.20 0.46 2.44
N LYS A 529 -54.48 1.39 3.07
CA LYS A 529 -53.03 1.58 2.81
C LYS A 529 -52.25 0.29 3.10
N PHE A 530 -52.47 -0.37 4.24
CA PHE A 530 -51.80 -1.63 4.55
C PHE A 530 -52.12 -2.73 3.52
N LEU A 531 -53.37 -2.87 3.10
CA LEU A 531 -53.77 -3.83 2.06
C LEU A 531 -53.14 -3.49 0.69
N HIS A 532 -53.04 -2.22 0.31
CA HIS A 532 -52.31 -1.80 -0.90
C HIS A 532 -50.82 -2.14 -0.81
N GLN A 533 -50.18 -1.91 0.35
CA GLN A 533 -48.78 -2.28 0.56
C GLN A 533 -48.59 -3.80 0.50
N MET A 534 -49.53 -4.60 1.04
CA MET A 534 -49.50 -6.06 0.89
C MET A 534 -49.51 -6.52 -0.57
N ILE A 535 -50.32 -5.88 -1.44
CA ILE A 535 -50.33 -6.17 -2.88
C ILE A 535 -48.99 -5.78 -3.53
N ARG A 536 -48.43 -4.62 -3.18
CA ARG A 536 -47.12 -4.18 -3.69
C ARG A 536 -46.01 -5.14 -3.29
N THR A 537 -45.94 -5.52 -2.01
CA THR A 537 -44.93 -6.42 -1.46
C THR A 537 -45.03 -7.82 -2.08
N ILE A 538 -46.22 -8.35 -2.35
CA ILE A 538 -46.37 -9.71 -2.91
C ILE A 538 -45.89 -9.79 -4.37
N ASN A 539 -46.02 -8.69 -5.12
CA ASN A 539 -45.63 -8.57 -6.53
C ASN A 539 -44.13 -8.42 -6.79
N ILE A 540 -43.30 -8.31 -5.74
CA ILE A 540 -41.85 -8.22 -5.88
C ILE A 540 -41.29 -9.58 -6.34
N LYS A 541 -40.69 -9.62 -7.54
CA LYS A 541 -40.18 -10.84 -8.18
C LYS A 541 -38.65 -10.81 -8.32
N GLU A 542 -38.02 -11.95 -8.10
CA GLU A 542 -36.57 -12.14 -8.32
C GLU A 542 -36.18 -12.00 -9.80
N GLU A 543 -37.11 -12.32 -10.72
CA GLU A 543 -36.97 -12.14 -12.18
C GLU A 543 -36.54 -10.71 -12.57
N VAL A 544 -36.93 -9.70 -11.80
CA VAL A 544 -36.54 -8.31 -12.01
C VAL A 544 -35.03 -8.13 -11.82
N LEU A 545 -34.43 -8.77 -10.80
CA LEU A 545 -32.99 -8.74 -10.58
C LEU A 545 -32.23 -9.51 -11.67
N ILE A 546 -32.76 -10.65 -12.11
CA ILE A 546 -32.20 -11.44 -13.22
C ILE A 546 -32.17 -10.59 -14.49
N THR A 547 -33.26 -9.89 -14.80
CA THR A 547 -33.34 -8.96 -15.93
C THR A 547 -32.29 -7.85 -15.84
N MET A 548 -32.11 -7.24 -14.66
CA MET A 548 -31.08 -6.22 -14.45
C MET A 548 -29.66 -6.78 -14.55
N GLN A 549 -29.44 -8.06 -14.24
CA GLN A 549 -28.15 -8.71 -14.41
C GLN A 549 -27.82 -8.94 -15.88
N ILE A 550 -28.78 -9.47 -16.66
CA ILE A 550 -28.62 -9.70 -18.11
C ILE A 550 -28.37 -8.37 -18.83
N VAL A 551 -29.21 -7.36 -18.57
CA VAL A 551 -29.10 -6.05 -19.22
C VAL A 551 -27.86 -5.28 -18.80
N GLY A 552 -27.37 -5.54 -17.58
CA GLY A 552 -26.23 -4.87 -16.98
C GLY A 552 -24.85 -5.40 -17.41
N ASP A 553 -24.77 -6.40 -18.30
CA ASP A 553 -23.50 -6.98 -18.76
C ASP A 553 -22.55 -5.91 -19.33
N LEU A 554 -21.32 -5.88 -18.81
CA LEU A 554 -20.26 -4.97 -19.24
C LEU A 554 -19.00 -5.75 -19.72
N SER A 555 -19.11 -7.06 -19.94
CA SER A 555 -17.98 -7.92 -20.36
C SER A 555 -17.32 -7.47 -21.66
N TYR A 556 -18.10 -6.91 -22.59
CA TYR A 556 -17.59 -6.36 -23.87
C TYR A 556 -16.66 -5.15 -23.69
N ALA A 557 -16.74 -4.45 -22.56
CA ALA A 557 -15.96 -3.25 -22.31
C ALA A 557 -14.71 -3.51 -21.46
N TRP A 558 -14.42 -4.77 -21.09
CA TRP A 558 -13.31 -5.13 -20.19
C TRP A 558 -11.96 -4.51 -20.62
N GLN A 559 -11.65 -4.50 -21.92
CA GLN A 559 -10.45 -3.85 -22.47
C GLN A 559 -10.70 -2.40 -22.88
N LEU A 560 -11.92 -2.08 -23.34
CA LEU A 560 -12.28 -0.75 -23.84
C LEU A 560 -12.35 0.31 -22.74
N ILE A 561 -12.62 -0.09 -21.49
CA ILE A 561 -12.74 0.85 -20.37
C ILE A 561 -11.44 1.62 -20.13
N ASP A 562 -10.27 1.05 -20.49
CA ASP A 562 -8.97 1.68 -20.31
C ASP A 562 -8.84 2.99 -21.08
N SER A 563 -9.52 3.14 -22.23
CA SER A 563 -9.52 4.40 -23.00
C SER A 563 -10.18 5.56 -22.26
N TYR A 564 -10.99 5.28 -21.24
CA TYR A 564 -11.64 6.28 -20.41
C TYR A 564 -10.84 6.64 -19.15
N THR A 565 -9.72 5.95 -18.86
CA THR A 565 -8.90 6.17 -17.66
C THR A 565 -8.54 7.64 -17.46
N THR A 566 -8.09 8.32 -18.52
CA THR A 566 -7.72 9.74 -18.44
C THR A 566 -8.92 10.63 -18.11
N ILE A 567 -10.10 10.31 -18.65
CA ILE A 567 -11.34 11.05 -18.36
C ILE A 567 -11.77 10.79 -16.91
N MET A 568 -11.65 9.56 -16.41
CA MET A 568 -11.92 9.21 -15.01
C MET A 568 -10.97 9.99 -14.07
N GLN A 569 -9.68 9.98 -14.36
CA GLN A 569 -8.66 10.64 -13.55
C GLN A 569 -8.83 12.15 -13.52
N GLU A 570 -9.11 12.77 -14.68
CA GLU A 570 -9.38 14.21 -14.75
C GLU A 570 -10.71 14.57 -14.05
N GLY A 571 -11.72 13.72 -14.20
CA GLY A 571 -13.00 13.89 -13.50
C GLY A 571 -12.86 13.83 -11.98
N ILE A 572 -12.03 12.90 -11.47
CA ILE A 572 -11.67 12.83 -10.05
C ILE A 572 -10.92 14.09 -9.61
N ARG A 573 -9.98 14.58 -10.42
CA ARG A 573 -9.20 15.79 -10.13
C ARG A 573 -10.10 17.02 -10.01
N VAL A 574 -11.11 17.14 -10.85
CA VAL A 574 -12.08 18.25 -10.83
C VAL A 574 -13.09 18.08 -9.69
N SER A 575 -13.58 16.86 -9.44
CA SER A 575 -14.56 16.57 -8.40
C SER A 575 -14.28 15.22 -7.72
N PRO A 576 -13.75 15.22 -6.48
CA PRO A 576 -13.50 13.99 -5.73
C PRO A 576 -14.74 13.12 -5.49
N PHE A 577 -15.94 13.71 -5.44
CA PHE A 577 -17.20 12.98 -5.31
C PHE A 577 -17.51 12.05 -6.50
N MET A 578 -16.84 12.23 -7.64
CA MET A 578 -16.94 11.31 -8.78
C MET A 578 -16.52 9.88 -8.41
N VAL A 579 -15.68 9.70 -7.38
CA VAL A 579 -15.25 8.39 -6.87
C VAL A 579 -16.45 7.53 -6.45
N THR A 580 -17.50 8.12 -5.88
CA THR A 580 -18.71 7.38 -5.50
C THR A 580 -19.44 6.81 -6.72
N LYS A 581 -19.53 7.58 -7.82
CA LYS A 581 -20.11 7.09 -9.08
C LYS A 581 -19.20 6.06 -9.75
N LEU A 582 -17.89 6.28 -9.70
CA LEU A 582 -16.89 5.32 -10.19
C LEU A 582 -16.95 3.99 -9.44
N LYS A 583 -17.24 3.99 -8.13
CA LYS A 583 -17.47 2.76 -7.36
C LYS A 583 -18.57 1.93 -8.00
N ALA A 584 -19.71 2.55 -8.34
CA ALA A 584 -20.80 1.84 -9.01
C ALA A 584 -20.38 1.31 -10.39
N THR A 585 -19.60 2.08 -11.16
CA THR A 585 -19.03 1.63 -12.43
C THR A 585 -18.06 0.44 -12.27
N PHE A 586 -17.22 0.43 -11.23
CA PHE A 586 -16.34 -0.70 -10.94
C PHE A 586 -17.09 -1.93 -10.48
N ILE A 587 -18.19 -1.78 -9.73
CA ILE A 587 -19.08 -2.88 -9.36
C ILE A 587 -19.75 -3.47 -10.61
N LYS A 588 -20.21 -2.61 -11.52
CA LYS A 588 -20.75 -3.03 -12.83
C LYS A 588 -19.68 -3.72 -13.70
N LEU A 589 -18.42 -3.29 -13.63
CA LEU A 589 -17.33 -4.00 -14.30
C LEU A 589 -17.03 -5.35 -13.63
N ALA A 590 -17.16 -5.44 -12.31
CA ALA A 590 -16.98 -6.69 -11.56
C ALA A 590 -18.03 -7.75 -11.91
N SER A 591 -19.26 -7.36 -12.30
CA SER A 591 -20.25 -8.35 -12.75
C SER A 591 -19.89 -9.02 -14.09
N ALA A 592 -18.95 -8.46 -14.86
CA ALA A 592 -18.41 -9.16 -16.05
C ALA A 592 -17.68 -10.46 -15.69
N LEU A 593 -17.25 -10.61 -14.43
CA LEU A 593 -16.55 -11.81 -13.95
C LEU A 593 -17.47 -13.03 -13.86
N ASP A 594 -18.80 -12.84 -13.84
CA ASP A 594 -19.75 -13.94 -13.82
C ASP A 594 -19.62 -14.83 -15.06
N LEU A 595 -19.33 -14.24 -16.23
CA LEU A 595 -19.20 -14.96 -17.50
C LEU A 595 -18.13 -16.07 -17.44
N PRO A 596 -16.85 -15.79 -17.10
CA PRO A 596 -15.83 -16.85 -17.00
C PRO A 596 -15.97 -17.74 -15.75
N LEU A 597 -16.66 -17.29 -14.69
CA LEU A 597 -16.72 -18.02 -13.41
C LEU A 597 -17.95 -18.93 -13.28
N MET A 598 -19.05 -18.65 -13.99
CA MET A 598 -20.32 -19.35 -13.82
C MET A 598 -20.18 -20.87 -14.00
N ARG A 599 -19.59 -21.32 -15.12
CA ARG A 599 -19.43 -22.75 -15.41
C ARG A 599 -18.41 -23.43 -14.49
N ILE A 600 -17.42 -22.70 -14.03
CA ILE A 600 -16.42 -23.20 -13.07
C ILE A 600 -17.05 -23.45 -11.71
N ASN A 601 -17.91 -22.52 -11.27
CA ASN A 601 -18.67 -22.62 -10.03
C ASN A 601 -19.71 -23.76 -10.11
N GLN A 602 -20.46 -23.86 -11.21
CA GLN A 602 -21.41 -24.97 -11.44
C GLN A 602 -20.72 -26.35 -11.42
N ALA A 603 -19.48 -26.44 -11.93
CA ALA A 603 -18.70 -27.67 -11.94
C ALA A 603 -18.05 -28.00 -10.58
N ASN A 604 -18.15 -27.12 -9.58
CA ASN A 604 -17.40 -27.20 -8.31
C ASN A 604 -15.89 -27.43 -8.52
N SER A 605 -15.30 -26.78 -9.54
CA SER A 605 -13.89 -26.99 -9.90
C SER A 605 -12.95 -26.29 -8.89
N PRO A 606 -11.80 -26.91 -8.52
CA PRO A 606 -10.77 -26.25 -7.72
C PRO A 606 -10.17 -25.02 -8.41
N ASP A 607 -10.32 -24.89 -9.74
CA ASP A 607 -9.80 -23.76 -10.51
C ASP A 607 -10.53 -22.44 -10.21
N LEU A 608 -11.71 -22.49 -9.57
CA LEU A 608 -12.52 -21.30 -9.25
C LEU A 608 -11.71 -20.23 -8.52
N LEU A 609 -10.93 -20.63 -7.52
CA LEU A 609 -10.10 -19.71 -6.74
C LEU A 609 -9.04 -19.03 -7.63
N SER A 610 -8.33 -19.81 -8.44
CA SER A 610 -7.26 -19.32 -9.32
C SER A 610 -7.81 -18.35 -10.37
N VAL A 611 -8.90 -18.71 -11.05
CA VAL A 611 -9.51 -17.89 -12.10
C VAL A 611 -10.12 -16.60 -11.51
N SER A 612 -10.80 -16.71 -10.37
CA SER A 612 -11.33 -15.55 -9.64
C SER A 612 -10.21 -14.60 -9.22
N GLN A 613 -9.10 -15.12 -8.67
CA GLN A 613 -7.94 -14.31 -8.29
C GLN A 613 -7.31 -13.57 -9.47
N TYR A 614 -7.25 -14.20 -10.65
CA TYR A 614 -6.72 -13.53 -11.84
C TYR A 614 -7.58 -12.33 -12.24
N TYR A 615 -8.86 -12.54 -12.52
CA TYR A 615 -9.71 -11.45 -13.02
C TYR A 615 -10.00 -10.38 -11.96
N SER A 616 -10.15 -10.76 -10.69
CA SER A 616 -10.26 -9.78 -9.59
C SER A 616 -8.95 -9.01 -9.39
N GLY A 617 -7.80 -9.65 -9.55
CA GLY A 617 -6.48 -8.99 -9.54
C GLY A 617 -6.35 -7.93 -10.64
N GLU A 618 -6.76 -8.26 -11.87
CA GLU A 618 -6.79 -7.33 -13.00
C GLU A 618 -7.71 -6.13 -12.72
N LEU A 619 -8.92 -6.39 -12.19
CA LEU A 619 -9.84 -5.32 -11.80
C LEU A 619 -9.24 -4.43 -10.71
N VAL A 620 -8.64 -5.01 -9.68
CA VAL A 620 -7.99 -4.26 -8.59
C VAL A 620 -6.82 -3.43 -9.12
N ALA A 621 -6.00 -3.98 -10.02
CA ALA A 621 -4.92 -3.25 -10.67
C ALA A 621 -5.45 -2.05 -11.47
N TYR A 622 -6.53 -2.24 -12.23
CA TYR A 622 -7.19 -1.17 -12.96
C TYR A 622 -7.78 -0.08 -12.03
N VAL A 623 -8.50 -0.48 -10.98
CA VAL A 623 -9.04 0.46 -9.97
C VAL A 623 -7.91 1.27 -9.33
N ARG A 624 -6.79 0.62 -8.98
CA ARG A 624 -5.60 1.31 -8.46
C ARG A 624 -5.04 2.32 -9.47
N LYS A 625 -4.92 1.95 -10.76
CA LYS A 625 -4.48 2.84 -11.84
C LYS A 625 -5.36 4.09 -11.93
N VAL A 626 -6.68 3.94 -11.87
CA VAL A 626 -7.62 5.07 -11.91
C VAL A 626 -7.51 5.95 -10.66
N LEU A 627 -7.49 5.36 -9.46
CA LEU A 627 -7.47 6.10 -8.20
C LEU A 627 -6.11 6.70 -7.84
N GLN A 628 -5.03 6.32 -8.53
CA GLN A 628 -3.67 6.85 -8.32
C GLN A 628 -3.60 8.39 -8.46
N ILE A 629 -4.50 9.00 -9.23
CA ILE A 629 -4.58 10.46 -9.38
C ILE A 629 -4.98 11.19 -8.09
N ILE A 630 -5.64 10.50 -7.16
CA ILE A 630 -6.14 11.07 -5.89
C ILE A 630 -4.97 11.50 -5.01
N PRO A 631 -4.04 10.60 -4.61
CA PRO A 631 -2.87 11.03 -3.85
C PRO A 631 -2.04 12.06 -4.62
N GLU A 632 -1.85 11.94 -5.93
CA GLU A 632 -1.10 12.94 -6.71
C GLU A 632 -1.72 14.34 -6.64
N SER A 633 -3.04 14.44 -6.79
CA SER A 633 -3.79 15.70 -6.71
C SER A 633 -3.77 16.25 -5.29
N MET A 634 -3.94 15.40 -4.28
CA MET A 634 -3.86 15.75 -2.86
C MET A 634 -2.49 16.29 -2.47
N PHE A 635 -1.39 15.68 -2.93
CA PHE A 635 -0.05 16.18 -2.64
C PHE A 635 0.32 17.43 -3.45
N THR A 636 -0.27 17.60 -4.63
CA THR A 636 -0.18 18.86 -5.37
C THR A 636 -0.91 19.98 -4.62
N SER A 637 -2.09 19.70 -4.08
CA SER A 637 -2.82 20.61 -3.20
C SER A 637 -2.04 20.88 -1.92
N LEU A 638 -1.54 19.85 -1.22
CA LEU A 638 -0.68 20.01 -0.04
C LEU A 638 0.58 20.81 -0.34
N ALA A 639 1.23 20.64 -1.50
CA ALA A 639 2.38 21.46 -1.88
C ALA A 639 2.00 22.93 -2.08
N LYS A 640 0.81 23.22 -2.64
CA LYS A 640 0.27 24.58 -2.70
C LYS A 640 -0.07 25.12 -1.32
N ILE A 641 -0.65 24.30 -0.44
CA ILE A 641 -1.00 24.65 0.94
C ILE A 641 0.27 24.95 1.75
N ILE A 642 1.30 24.11 1.65
CA ILE A 642 2.61 24.34 2.25
C ILE A 642 3.17 25.67 1.73
N LYS A 643 3.21 25.89 0.40
CA LYS A 643 3.67 27.18 -0.14
C LYS A 643 2.90 28.37 0.42
N LEU A 644 1.57 28.27 0.51
CA LEU A 644 0.71 29.31 1.08
C LEU A 644 0.99 29.51 2.58
N GLN A 645 1.13 28.45 3.37
CA GLN A 645 1.40 28.53 4.81
C GLN A 645 2.81 29.02 5.14
N THR A 646 3.82 28.67 4.34
CA THR A 646 5.21 29.04 4.61
C THR A 646 5.59 30.42 4.05
N HIS A 647 4.97 30.87 2.95
CA HIS A 647 5.38 32.11 2.27
C HIS A 647 4.30 33.21 2.22
N ASN A 648 3.02 32.87 2.36
CA ASN A 648 1.93 33.83 2.13
C ASN A 648 1.10 34.11 3.40
N ILE A 649 0.89 33.12 4.27
CA ILE A 649 0.09 33.25 5.47
C ILE A 649 0.97 33.77 6.62
N MET A 650 0.57 34.90 7.20
CA MET A 650 1.25 35.47 8.36
C MET A 650 0.85 34.73 9.63
N GLU A 651 1.83 34.40 10.45
CA GLU A 651 1.63 33.77 11.75
C GLU A 651 0.94 34.76 12.71
N VAL A 652 -0.13 34.31 13.39
CA VAL A 652 -0.92 35.19 14.25
C VAL A 652 -0.24 35.29 15.62
N PRO A 653 0.19 36.47 16.08
CA PRO A 653 0.83 36.61 17.38
C PRO A 653 -0.18 36.38 18.52
N THR A 654 0.33 36.02 19.70
CA THR A 654 -0.48 35.75 20.91
C THR A 654 -1.29 36.95 21.42
N ARG A 655 -0.99 38.17 20.95
CA ARG A 655 -1.82 39.36 21.12
C ARG A 655 -1.87 40.13 19.80
N VAL A 656 -3.08 40.42 19.32
CA VAL A 656 -3.33 41.17 18.08
C VAL A 656 -4.17 42.39 18.41
N ASP A 657 -3.69 43.57 18.04
CA ASP A 657 -4.49 44.80 18.11
C ASP A 657 -5.72 44.68 17.21
N LYS A 658 -6.88 45.13 17.69
CA LYS A 658 -8.18 44.98 17.00
C LYS A 658 -8.15 45.49 15.55
N ASP A 659 -7.35 46.52 15.30
CA ASP A 659 -7.24 47.18 13.99
C ASP A 659 -6.41 46.36 12.98
N LYS A 660 -5.52 45.48 13.46
CA LYS A 660 -4.67 44.61 12.62
C LYS A 660 -5.26 43.23 12.40
N LEU A 661 -6.39 42.92 13.04
CA LEU A 661 -7.02 41.60 13.01
C LEU A 661 -7.38 41.15 11.59
N LYS A 662 -7.75 42.10 10.72
CA LYS A 662 -8.08 41.85 9.31
C LYS A 662 -6.85 41.46 8.47
N ASP A 663 -5.69 42.03 8.80
CA ASP A 663 -4.42 41.77 8.11
C ASP A 663 -3.87 40.38 8.45
N TYR A 664 -4.07 39.91 9.69
CA TYR A 664 -3.69 38.55 10.13
C TYR A 664 -4.73 37.48 9.80
N ALA A 665 -6.01 37.85 9.64
CA ALA A 665 -7.08 36.90 9.33
C ALA A 665 -6.92 36.25 7.95
N GLN A 666 -6.44 37.00 6.95
CA GLN A 666 -6.12 36.53 5.59
C GLN A 666 -7.15 35.53 5.02
N LEU A 667 -8.44 35.87 5.16
CA LEU A 667 -9.57 34.95 4.92
C LEU A 667 -9.57 34.34 3.52
N GLY A 668 -9.12 35.08 2.49
CA GLY A 668 -9.04 34.58 1.12
C GLY A 668 -7.99 33.47 0.94
N ALA A 669 -6.77 33.66 1.46
CA ALA A 669 -5.69 32.66 1.38
C ALA A 669 -5.97 31.42 2.23
N ARG A 670 -6.73 31.59 3.34
CA ARG A 670 -7.15 30.48 4.21
C ARG A 670 -8.34 29.68 3.65
N TYR A 671 -9.12 30.25 2.74
CA TYR A 671 -10.27 29.58 2.12
C TYR A 671 -9.88 28.62 0.97
N GLU A 672 -8.72 28.79 0.34
CA GLU A 672 -8.24 27.94 -0.78
C GLU A 672 -7.75 26.54 -0.36
N VAL A 673 -7.89 26.17 0.92
CA VAL A 673 -7.31 24.96 1.54
C VAL A 673 -8.44 23.98 1.90
N ASP A 674 -9.00 23.27 0.91
CA ASP A 674 -10.06 22.27 1.17
C ASP A 674 -9.78 20.91 0.50
N PRO A 675 -9.43 19.88 1.27
CA PRO A 675 -9.39 18.50 0.80
C PRO A 675 -10.23 17.53 1.67
N LYS A 676 -11.30 16.98 1.10
CA LYS A 676 -12.03 15.76 1.54
C LYS A 676 -12.06 14.79 0.35
N GLN A 677 -11.91 13.47 0.40
CA GLN A 677 -11.82 12.41 1.41
C GLN A 677 -11.26 11.17 0.69
N LEU A 678 -10.29 10.46 1.30
CA LEU A 678 -10.10 8.98 1.34
C LEU A 678 -8.61 8.60 1.37
N LEU A 679 -7.98 8.92 2.51
CA LEU A 679 -6.69 9.58 2.52
C LEU A 679 -5.59 8.81 3.28
N GLU A 680 -5.90 7.84 4.13
CA GLU A 680 -4.93 7.40 5.15
C GLU A 680 -3.69 6.66 4.60
N ASP A 681 -3.87 5.56 3.84
CA ASP A 681 -2.73 4.76 3.34
C ASP A 681 -1.94 5.50 2.25
N GLY A 682 -2.64 6.24 1.39
CA GLY A 682 -2.04 7.08 0.36
C GLY A 682 -1.22 8.23 0.96
N ILE A 683 -1.75 8.88 2.01
CA ILE A 683 -0.99 9.90 2.76
C ILE A 683 0.23 9.28 3.41
N ARG A 684 0.09 8.19 4.16
CA ARG A 684 1.22 7.58 4.89
C ARG A 684 2.38 7.28 3.95
N LYS A 685 2.10 6.68 2.79
CA LYS A 685 3.13 6.30 1.81
C LYS A 685 3.88 7.50 1.23
N GLU A 686 3.17 8.54 0.83
CA GLU A 686 3.81 9.70 0.23
C GLU A 686 4.41 10.63 1.31
N LEU A 687 3.85 10.70 2.52
CA LEU A 687 4.48 11.32 3.70
C LEU A 687 5.86 10.74 3.95
N VAL A 688 5.95 9.40 4.03
CA VAL A 688 7.21 8.68 4.26
C VAL A 688 8.24 9.03 3.18
N LYS A 689 7.82 9.06 1.91
CA LYS A 689 8.68 9.41 0.79
C LYS A 689 9.19 10.86 0.86
N ARG A 690 8.31 11.81 1.17
CA ARG A 690 8.62 13.25 1.22
C ARG A 690 9.50 13.62 2.40
N VAL A 691 9.18 13.13 3.59
CA VAL A 691 9.99 13.38 4.80
C VAL A 691 11.37 12.74 4.67
N ALA A 692 11.45 11.47 4.24
CA ALA A 692 12.74 10.80 4.06
C ALA A 692 13.62 11.50 3.01
N PHE A 693 13.03 11.96 1.90
CA PHE A 693 13.75 12.74 0.89
C PHE A 693 14.20 14.11 1.40
N GLY A 694 13.32 14.81 2.14
CA GLY A 694 13.63 16.10 2.77
C GLY A 694 14.85 15.98 3.70
N LEU A 695 14.82 15.04 4.63
CA LEU A 695 15.92 14.77 5.55
C LEU A 695 17.21 14.40 4.83
N HIS A 696 17.13 13.53 3.80
CA HIS A 696 18.31 13.14 3.04
C HIS A 696 18.95 14.33 2.32
N LYS A 697 18.17 15.13 1.59
CA LYS A 697 18.67 16.23 0.76
C LYS A 697 19.09 17.45 1.57
N GLY A 698 18.32 17.82 2.61
CA GLY A 698 18.58 19.03 3.39
C GLY A 698 19.83 18.92 4.26
N LEU A 699 20.11 17.73 4.79
CA LEU A 699 21.24 17.46 5.69
C LEU A 699 22.46 16.87 4.95
N ILE A 700 22.88 17.57 3.90
CA ILE A 700 24.15 17.35 3.19
C ILE A 700 25.03 18.57 3.47
N PHE A 701 26.24 18.37 3.97
CA PHE A 701 27.16 19.44 4.36
C PHE A 701 28.41 19.44 3.49
N ASN A 702 28.95 20.62 3.19
CA ASN A 702 30.23 20.75 2.49
C ASN A 702 31.40 20.81 3.48
N PRO A 703 32.31 19.80 3.52
CA PRO A 703 33.43 19.79 4.46
C PRO A 703 34.43 20.94 4.27
N LYS A 704 34.43 21.57 3.09
CA LYS A 704 35.36 22.66 2.72
C LYS A 704 34.75 24.06 2.95
N ALA A 705 33.53 24.15 3.48
CA ALA A 705 32.90 25.44 3.74
C ALA A 705 33.69 26.22 4.81
N LYS A 706 33.97 27.51 4.53
CA LYS A 706 34.69 28.39 5.47
C LYS A 706 33.88 28.73 6.73
N THR A 707 32.55 28.75 6.59
CA THR A 707 31.59 28.99 7.66
C THR A 707 30.68 27.77 7.79
N SER A 708 30.30 27.39 9.00
CA SER A 708 29.42 26.24 9.24
C SER A 708 28.06 26.43 8.57
N GLU A 709 27.67 25.49 7.72
CA GLU A 709 26.36 25.44 7.07
C GLU A 709 25.29 24.77 7.95
N LEU A 710 25.69 24.26 9.13
CA LEU A 710 24.82 23.47 10.01
C LEU A 710 23.58 24.25 10.44
N MET A 711 23.76 25.43 11.03
CA MET A 711 22.65 26.20 11.59
C MET A 711 21.66 26.69 10.51
N PRO A 712 22.10 27.26 9.37
CA PRO A 712 21.19 27.61 8.29
C PRO A 712 20.36 26.41 7.77
N LYS A 713 21.00 25.26 7.56
CA LYS A 713 20.33 24.04 7.07
C LYS A 713 19.34 23.47 8.09
N LEU A 714 19.66 23.52 9.38
CA LEU A 714 18.74 23.09 10.44
C LEU A 714 17.49 23.97 10.49
N LYS A 715 17.65 25.30 10.36
CA LYS A 715 16.51 26.23 10.32
C LYS A 715 15.60 26.00 9.10
N GLU A 716 16.18 25.78 7.93
CA GLU A 716 15.42 25.42 6.72
C GLU A 716 14.69 24.08 6.89
N MET A 717 15.34 23.10 7.51
CA MET A 717 14.75 21.80 7.79
C MET A 717 13.60 21.91 8.81
N ALA A 718 13.79 22.68 9.88
CA ALA A 718 12.77 22.94 10.89
C ALA A 718 11.53 23.59 10.25
N ALA A 719 11.71 24.61 9.41
CA ALA A 719 10.60 25.24 8.69
C ALA A 719 9.87 24.26 7.76
N THR A 720 10.61 23.35 7.11
CA THR A 720 10.03 22.32 6.25
C THR A 720 9.21 21.30 7.05
N MET A 721 9.75 20.84 8.18
CA MET A 721 9.10 19.85 9.05
C MET A 721 7.89 20.43 9.77
N ASP A 722 7.97 21.68 10.25
CA ASP A 722 6.85 22.43 10.81
C ASP A 722 5.75 22.65 9.76
N GLY A 723 6.12 22.96 8.50
CA GLY A 723 5.18 23.04 7.39
C GLY A 723 4.41 21.73 7.15
N PHE A 724 5.09 20.58 7.23
CA PHE A 724 4.41 19.28 7.17
C PHE A 724 3.54 19.02 8.40
N TYR A 725 4.05 19.27 9.61
CA TYR A 725 3.31 19.09 10.87
C TYR A 725 2.01 19.89 10.87
N ARG A 726 2.07 21.19 10.59
CA ARG A 726 0.90 22.09 10.52
C ARG A 726 -0.08 21.69 9.42
N SER A 727 0.43 21.19 8.28
CA SER A 727 -0.44 20.67 7.22
C SER A 727 -1.24 19.46 7.71
N PHE A 728 -0.61 18.55 8.47
CA PHE A 728 -1.28 17.38 9.06
C PHE A 728 -2.22 17.74 10.22
N GLU A 729 -1.81 18.69 11.06
CA GLU A 729 -2.65 19.27 12.11
C GLU A 729 -3.90 19.90 11.53
N TYR A 730 -3.76 20.64 10.43
CA TYR A 730 -4.87 21.28 9.77
C TYR A 730 -5.81 20.23 9.19
N ILE A 731 -5.33 19.33 8.31
CA ILE A 731 -6.21 18.39 7.60
C ILE A 731 -6.87 17.34 8.50
N GLN A 732 -6.38 17.09 9.72
CA GLN A 732 -6.89 16.01 10.58
C GLN A 732 -8.39 16.17 10.87
N ASP A 733 -8.84 17.40 11.13
CA ASP A 733 -10.24 17.72 11.42
C ASP A 733 -11.09 17.73 10.14
N TYR A 734 -10.51 18.15 9.00
CA TYR A 734 -11.22 18.20 7.72
C TYR A 734 -11.46 16.82 7.12
N VAL A 735 -10.52 15.89 7.31
CA VAL A 735 -10.53 14.55 6.71
C VAL A 735 -11.02 13.48 7.69
N SER A 736 -11.20 13.81 8.97
CA SER A 736 -11.56 12.88 10.04
C SER A 736 -10.57 11.71 10.16
N ILE A 737 -9.28 12.03 10.05
CA ILE A 737 -8.18 11.09 10.30
C ILE A 737 -7.31 11.64 11.42
N TYR A 738 -6.63 10.79 12.17
CA TYR A 738 -5.70 11.24 13.21
C TYR A 738 -4.36 11.69 12.59
N GLY A 739 -4.37 12.83 11.88
CA GLY A 739 -3.24 13.36 11.13
C GLY A 739 -1.96 13.51 11.98
N LEU A 740 -2.09 14.07 13.20
CA LEU A 740 -0.96 14.21 14.11
C LEU A 740 -0.41 12.87 14.62
N LYS A 741 -1.28 11.87 14.81
CA LYS A 741 -0.86 10.51 15.17
C LYS A 741 -0.09 9.86 14.02
N ILE A 742 -0.58 9.99 12.79
CA ILE A 742 0.09 9.50 11.59
C ILE A 742 1.46 10.15 11.44
N TRP A 743 1.54 11.48 11.61
CA TRP A 743 2.81 12.20 11.62
C TRP A 743 3.78 11.62 12.64
N GLN A 744 3.34 11.47 13.89
CA GLN A 744 4.18 10.95 14.97
C GLN A 744 4.67 9.52 14.68
N GLU A 745 3.79 8.63 14.23
CA GLU A 745 4.12 7.24 13.88
C GLU A 745 5.14 7.16 12.75
N GLU A 746 4.88 7.85 11.63
CA GLU A 746 5.70 7.73 10.43
C GLU A 746 7.05 8.46 10.57
N VAL A 747 7.08 9.64 11.20
CA VAL A 747 8.34 10.37 11.44
C VAL A 747 9.24 9.61 12.42
N SER A 748 8.66 9.07 13.50
CA SER A 748 9.38 8.19 14.43
C SER A 748 9.99 6.99 13.69
N ARG A 749 9.21 6.35 12.81
CA ARG A 749 9.64 5.19 12.03
C ARG A 749 10.80 5.54 11.09
N ILE A 750 10.72 6.67 10.38
CA ILE A 750 11.76 7.13 9.45
C ILE A 750 13.07 7.40 10.19
N ILE A 751 13.02 8.14 11.29
CA ILE A 751 14.22 8.53 12.03
C ILE A 751 14.88 7.30 12.68
N ASN A 752 14.10 6.48 13.38
CA ASN A 752 14.64 5.30 14.06
C ASN A 752 15.23 4.27 13.08
N TYR A 753 14.61 4.07 11.91
CA TYR A 753 15.18 3.26 10.84
C TYR A 753 16.55 3.80 10.41
N ASN A 754 16.66 5.11 10.13
CA ASN A 754 17.92 5.70 9.68
C ASN A 754 19.03 5.67 10.76
N VAL A 755 18.64 5.76 12.04
CA VAL A 755 19.56 5.59 13.19
C VAL A 755 20.04 4.15 13.29
N GLU A 756 19.15 3.17 13.16
CA GLU A 756 19.50 1.75 13.21
C GLU A 756 20.48 1.38 12.08
N GLN A 757 20.19 1.83 10.86
CA GLN A 757 21.04 1.58 9.70
C GLN A 757 22.42 2.26 9.80
N GLU A 758 22.52 3.43 10.44
CA GLU A 758 23.83 4.04 10.73
C GLU A 758 24.58 3.28 11.85
N CYS A 759 23.86 2.84 12.89
CA CYS A 759 24.43 2.09 14.01
C CYS A 759 24.98 0.72 13.59
N ASN A 760 24.50 0.12 12.49
CA ASN A 760 25.04 -1.12 11.92
C ASN A 760 26.56 -1.07 11.65
N ASN A 761 27.16 0.12 11.51
CA ASN A 761 28.62 0.28 11.38
C ASN A 761 29.41 -0.07 12.65
N PHE A 762 28.74 -0.20 13.80
CA PHE A 762 29.35 -0.48 15.10
C PHE A 762 28.97 -1.86 15.64
N LEU A 763 28.02 -2.56 15.00
CA LEU A 763 27.54 -3.87 15.42
C LEU A 763 28.32 -5.00 14.74
N ARG A 764 28.48 -6.12 15.45
CA ARG A 764 29.06 -7.35 14.87
C ARG A 764 28.08 -8.05 13.93
N THR A 765 26.82 -8.13 14.33
CA THR A 765 25.71 -8.65 13.54
C THR A 765 24.88 -7.47 13.06
N LYS A 766 24.83 -7.25 11.76
CA LYS A 766 24.08 -6.14 11.16
C LYS A 766 22.61 -6.52 11.05
N ILE A 767 21.73 -5.57 11.33
CA ILE A 767 20.28 -5.70 11.15
C ILE A 767 19.95 -5.39 9.68
N LEU A 768 19.44 -6.39 8.96
CA LEU A 768 19.04 -6.26 7.56
C LEU A 768 17.65 -5.62 7.44
N ASP A 769 17.31 -5.08 6.27
CA ASP A 769 16.06 -4.34 6.05
C ASP A 769 14.80 -5.11 6.43
N TRP A 770 14.75 -6.39 6.07
CA TRP A 770 13.61 -7.26 6.36
C TRP A 770 13.52 -7.65 7.85
N GLN A 771 14.61 -7.46 8.60
CA GLN A 771 14.67 -7.67 10.05
C GLN A 771 14.34 -6.41 10.85
N SER A 772 14.45 -5.23 10.23
CA SER A 772 14.19 -3.95 10.87
C SER A 772 12.69 -3.82 11.20
N MET A 773 12.37 -3.66 12.49
CA MET A 773 11.00 -3.43 12.96
C MET A 773 10.37 -2.13 12.41
N TYR A 774 11.19 -1.21 11.93
CA TYR A 774 10.74 0.06 11.34
C TYR A 774 10.44 -0.05 9.84
N GLN A 775 10.80 -1.16 9.19
CA GLN A 775 10.58 -1.34 7.76
C GLN A 775 9.25 -2.05 7.53
N SER A 776 8.38 -1.45 6.70
CA SER A 776 7.06 -2.02 6.37
C SER A 776 7.06 -2.59 4.96
N THR A 777 6.45 -3.77 4.78
CA THR A 777 6.21 -4.38 3.46
C THR A 777 5.22 -3.57 2.62
N HIS A 778 4.27 -2.88 3.28
CA HIS A 778 3.23 -2.09 2.61
C HIS A 778 3.68 -0.64 2.34
N ILE A 779 4.46 -0.07 3.25
CA ILE A 779 4.93 1.33 3.18
C ILE A 779 6.44 1.39 3.44
N PRO A 780 7.28 0.99 2.47
CA PRO A 780 8.72 0.92 2.69
C PRO A 780 9.35 2.32 2.82
N ILE A 781 10.28 2.47 3.76
CA ILE A 781 11.12 3.66 3.89
C ILE A 781 12.17 3.64 2.77
N PRO A 782 12.26 4.69 1.92
CA PRO A 782 13.18 4.71 0.80
C PRO A 782 14.63 4.76 1.26
N LYS A 783 15.50 4.06 0.52
CA LYS A 783 16.95 4.14 0.67
C LYS A 783 17.53 5.13 -0.32
N PHE A 784 18.56 5.84 0.13
CA PHE A 784 19.34 6.74 -0.69
C PHE A 784 20.79 6.28 -0.70
N GLN A 785 21.52 6.58 -1.79
CA GLN A 785 22.93 6.24 -1.84
C GLN A 785 23.73 7.09 -0.85
N PRO A 786 24.74 6.52 -0.17
CA PRO A 786 25.66 7.27 0.69
C PRO A 786 26.37 8.38 -0.09
N VAL A 787 26.43 9.58 0.51
CA VAL A 787 27.07 10.77 -0.08
C VAL A 787 28.46 10.98 0.52
N ASP A 788 28.72 10.43 1.71
CA ASP A 788 29.99 10.47 2.43
C ASP A 788 30.20 9.16 3.21
N GLU A 789 31.09 9.17 4.21
CA GLU A 789 31.36 8.01 5.09
C GLU A 789 30.16 7.58 5.96
N SER A 790 29.06 8.32 5.92
CA SER A 790 27.81 8.03 6.63
C SER A 790 26.85 7.26 5.72
N VAL A 791 26.17 6.27 6.28
CA VAL A 791 25.15 5.49 5.59
C VAL A 791 23.87 6.31 5.44
N THR A 792 23.52 7.10 6.46
CA THR A 792 22.28 7.89 6.50
C THR A 792 22.53 9.35 6.88
N PHE A 793 21.47 10.17 6.82
CA PHE A 793 21.58 11.60 7.14
C PHE A 793 21.97 11.86 8.60
N ILE A 794 21.58 10.98 9.54
CA ILE A 794 21.87 11.17 10.96
C ILE A 794 23.36 11.02 11.26
N GLY A 795 24.05 10.13 10.53
CA GLY A 795 25.49 10.00 10.59
C GLY A 795 26.21 11.25 10.07
N ARG A 796 25.71 11.86 8.99
CA ARG A 796 26.25 13.13 8.46
C ARG A 796 26.12 14.25 9.46
N LEU A 797 24.93 14.37 10.05
CA LEU A 797 24.63 15.36 11.06
C LEU A 797 25.53 15.21 12.30
N CYS A 798 25.67 13.99 12.82
CA CYS A 798 26.52 13.71 13.98
C CYS A 798 27.99 14.05 13.70
N ARG A 799 28.52 13.67 12.53
CA ARG A 799 29.91 13.98 12.14
C ARG A 799 30.13 15.49 11.98
N GLU A 800 29.16 16.21 11.42
CA GLU A 800 29.26 17.66 11.28
C GLU A 800 29.24 18.38 12.64
N ILE A 801 28.40 17.93 13.59
CA ILE A 801 28.40 18.45 14.97
C ILE A 801 29.76 18.21 15.65
N LEU A 802 30.33 17.01 15.51
CA LEU A 802 31.65 16.68 16.07
C LEU A 802 32.78 17.49 15.41
N ARG A 803 32.66 17.79 14.11
CA ARG A 803 33.65 18.60 13.38
C ARG A 803 33.69 20.04 13.90
N ILE A 804 32.52 20.66 14.11
CA ILE A 804 32.47 22.05 14.57
C ILE A 804 32.78 22.20 16.07
N THR A 805 32.68 21.13 16.85
CA THR A 805 32.97 21.14 18.30
C THR A 805 34.31 20.46 18.64
N ASP A 806 35.20 20.29 17.67
CA ASP A 806 36.48 19.59 17.85
C ASP A 806 37.37 20.29 18.90
N PRO A 807 37.76 19.62 20.00
CA PRO A 807 38.59 20.18 21.08
C PRO A 807 39.98 20.67 20.64
N LYS A 808 40.44 20.31 19.43
CA LYS A 808 41.72 20.79 18.89
C LYS A 808 41.65 22.22 18.36
N VAL A 809 40.46 22.66 17.95
CA VAL A 809 40.22 23.97 17.34
C VAL A 809 39.21 24.81 18.12
N THR A 810 38.47 24.19 19.04
CA THR A 810 37.49 24.86 19.89
C THR A 810 37.79 24.68 21.39
N CYS A 811 37.18 25.54 22.20
CA CYS A 811 37.18 25.49 23.65
C CYS A 811 35.74 25.59 24.16
N TYR A 812 35.36 24.72 25.09
CA TYR A 812 34.04 24.69 25.69
C TYR A 812 34.04 25.38 27.07
N ILE A 813 33.04 26.23 27.31
CA ILE A 813 32.89 26.94 28.58
C ILE A 813 31.62 26.47 29.29
N ASP A 814 31.80 25.71 30.37
CA ASP A 814 30.72 25.10 31.17
C ASP A 814 29.68 26.11 31.68
N GLN A 815 30.14 27.27 32.15
CA GLN A 815 29.27 28.25 32.82
C GLN A 815 28.19 28.82 31.90
N ILE A 816 28.43 28.81 30.58
CA ILE A 816 27.53 29.36 29.56
C ILE A 816 27.05 28.33 28.54
N ASN A 817 27.57 27.10 28.57
CA ASN A 817 27.26 26.00 27.65
C ASN A 817 27.51 26.35 26.17
N THR A 818 28.69 26.91 25.88
CA THR A 818 29.03 27.46 24.56
C THR A 818 30.45 27.04 24.13
N TRP A 819 30.61 26.74 22.84
CA TRP A 819 31.89 26.48 22.19
C TRP A 819 32.41 27.72 21.49
N TYR A 820 33.70 28.01 21.68
CA TYR A 820 34.41 29.12 21.04
C TYR A 820 35.58 28.59 20.21
N ASP A 821 35.86 29.24 19.08
CA ASP A 821 37.03 28.94 18.28
C ASP A 821 38.31 29.46 18.97
N LEU A 822 39.33 28.61 19.06
CA LEU A 822 40.57 28.90 19.79
C LEU A 822 41.39 30.03 19.17
N LYS A 823 41.26 30.28 17.85
CA LYS A 823 42.07 31.27 17.13
C LYS A 823 41.39 32.62 17.00
N THR A 824 40.09 32.59 16.69
CA THR A 824 39.29 33.78 16.40
C THR A 824 38.50 34.26 17.61
N HIS A 825 38.38 33.43 18.65
CA HIS A 825 37.54 33.67 19.83
C HIS A 825 36.06 33.91 19.50
N GLN A 826 35.63 33.56 18.29
CA GLN A 826 34.23 33.66 17.90
C GLN A 826 33.42 32.48 18.43
N GLU A 827 32.16 32.76 18.74
CA GLU A 827 31.20 31.72 19.11
C GLU A 827 30.97 30.78 17.93
N VAL A 828 31.12 29.49 18.16
CA VAL A 828 30.90 28.44 17.16
C VAL A 828 29.50 27.88 17.28
N THR A 829 29.10 27.49 18.50
CA THR A 829 27.77 26.96 18.79
C THR A 829 27.45 27.02 20.27
N ASN A 830 26.16 26.97 20.61
CA ASN A 830 25.63 27.09 21.97
C ASN A 830 24.41 26.16 22.14
N LYS A 831 23.72 26.26 23.28
CA LYS A 831 22.50 25.49 23.57
C LYS A 831 21.39 25.57 22.51
N GLN A 832 21.28 26.66 21.74
CA GLN A 832 20.28 26.83 20.67
C GLN A 832 20.42 25.77 19.57
N LEU A 833 21.62 25.21 19.38
CA LEU A 833 21.82 24.10 18.44
C LEU A 833 20.92 22.90 18.80
N LEU A 834 20.82 22.56 20.07
CA LEU A 834 20.03 21.41 20.53
C LEU A 834 18.53 21.69 20.35
N SER A 835 18.08 22.91 20.63
CA SER A 835 16.69 23.32 20.38
C SER A 835 16.34 23.30 18.88
N GLU A 836 17.23 23.75 17.99
CA GLU A 836 17.01 23.69 16.53
C GLU A 836 17.08 22.25 15.98
N LEU A 837 17.93 21.40 16.56
CA LEU A 837 17.94 19.97 16.27
C LEU A 837 16.62 19.32 16.69
N GLN A 838 16.06 19.70 17.84
CA GLN A 838 14.77 19.21 18.28
C GLN A 838 13.64 19.71 17.37
N ASN A 839 13.64 20.98 16.96
CA ASN A 839 12.63 21.52 16.04
C ASN A 839 12.67 20.85 14.66
N SER A 840 13.85 20.47 14.19
CA SER A 840 14.02 19.85 12.86
C SER A 840 13.81 18.34 12.83
N LEU A 841 14.15 17.61 13.89
CA LEU A 841 14.12 16.14 13.90
C LEU A 841 13.23 15.55 15.01
N GLY A 842 12.64 16.40 15.84
CA GLY A 842 11.89 15.97 17.02
C GLY A 842 12.76 15.31 18.08
N THR A 843 12.10 14.80 19.13
CA THR A 843 12.74 14.04 20.22
C THR A 843 13.40 12.75 19.73
N PHE A 844 12.87 12.14 18.65
CA PHE A 844 13.44 10.94 18.03
C PHE A 844 14.84 11.21 17.45
N GLY A 845 15.06 12.38 16.85
CA GLY A 845 16.36 12.76 16.31
C GLY A 845 17.43 12.91 17.38
N LEU A 846 17.10 13.61 18.47
CA LEU A 846 18.01 13.78 19.61
C LEU A 846 18.35 12.45 20.29
N ASN A 847 17.35 11.60 20.53
CA ASN A 847 17.57 10.24 21.05
C ASN A 847 18.43 9.40 20.09
N GLY A 848 18.20 9.54 18.79
CA GLY A 848 19.01 8.90 17.75
C GLY A 848 20.48 9.32 17.78
N LEU A 849 20.74 10.62 17.94
CA LEU A 849 22.08 11.18 18.09
C LEU A 849 22.76 10.69 19.38
N ASP A 850 22.04 10.68 20.51
CA ASP A 850 22.58 10.16 21.78
C ASP A 850 23.00 8.69 21.66
N ARG A 851 22.15 7.87 21.04
CA ARG A 851 22.42 6.45 20.78
C ARG A 851 23.63 6.26 19.87
N LEU A 852 23.74 7.05 18.80
CA LEU A 852 24.89 7.01 17.90
C LEU A 852 26.19 7.41 18.62
N LEU A 853 26.16 8.48 19.43
CA LEU A 853 27.28 8.90 20.26
C LEU A 853 27.69 7.81 21.26
N CYS A 854 26.75 7.06 21.85
CA CYS A 854 27.07 5.91 22.69
C CYS A 854 27.93 4.88 21.95
N PHE A 855 27.53 4.49 20.73
CA PHE A 855 28.31 3.53 19.93
C PHE A 855 29.69 4.08 19.55
N MET A 856 29.78 5.37 19.24
CA MET A 856 31.05 6.03 18.96
C MET A 856 31.98 6.05 20.19
N ILE A 857 31.44 6.30 21.38
CA ILE A 857 32.18 6.22 22.66
C ILE A 857 32.65 4.78 22.91
N VAL A 858 31.79 3.77 22.73
CA VAL A 858 32.17 2.34 22.87
C VAL A 858 33.36 2.03 21.97
N LYS A 859 33.28 2.40 20.68
CA LYS A 859 34.35 2.16 19.71
C LYS A 859 35.65 2.88 20.08
N GLU A 860 35.56 4.13 20.52
CA GLU A 860 36.73 4.92 20.91
C GLU A 860 37.40 4.34 22.18
N ILE A 861 36.63 3.99 23.21
CA ILE A 861 37.17 3.38 24.44
C ILE A 861 37.79 2.01 24.14
N GLN A 862 37.15 1.18 23.31
CA GLN A 862 37.71 -0.12 22.91
C GLN A 862 39.04 0.05 22.16
N THR A 863 39.09 1.02 21.23
CA THR A 863 40.31 1.35 20.48
C THR A 863 41.40 1.83 21.42
N PHE A 864 41.07 2.73 22.35
CA PHE A 864 41.96 3.22 23.39
C PHE A 864 42.53 2.08 24.25
N LEU A 865 41.70 1.13 24.70
CA LEU A 865 42.16 0.00 25.51
C LEU A 865 43.09 -0.93 24.74
N LEU A 866 42.82 -1.16 23.45
CA LEU A 866 43.71 -1.94 22.58
C LEU A 866 45.08 -1.26 22.42
N VAL A 867 45.09 0.06 22.23
CA VAL A 867 46.32 0.86 22.14
C VAL A 867 47.08 0.81 23.47
N LEU A 868 46.40 1.02 24.60
CA LEU A 868 47.02 0.95 25.94
C LEU A 868 47.62 -0.43 26.21
N GLN A 869 46.89 -1.50 25.88
CA GLN A 869 47.36 -2.86 26.10
C GLN A 869 48.55 -3.23 25.20
N ARG A 870 48.54 -2.81 23.93
CA ARG A 870 49.60 -3.14 22.97
C ARG A 870 50.86 -2.29 23.15
N ASN A 871 50.69 -0.98 23.35
CA ASN A 871 51.79 -0.01 23.27
C ASN A 871 52.36 0.38 24.63
N VAL A 872 51.63 0.18 25.73
CA VAL A 872 52.05 0.59 27.08
C VAL A 872 52.25 -0.61 27.99
N LEU A 873 51.24 -1.47 28.13
CA LEU A 873 51.28 -2.57 29.10
C LEU A 873 52.10 -3.80 28.65
N ARG A 874 52.57 -3.83 27.40
CA ARG A 874 53.54 -4.82 26.91
C ARG A 874 54.99 -4.32 26.89
N ASP A 875 55.20 -3.01 27.07
CA ASP A 875 56.54 -2.44 27.13
C ASP A 875 57.12 -2.62 28.54
N LYS A 876 58.17 -3.45 28.63
CA LYS A 876 58.85 -3.74 29.90
C LYS A 876 59.43 -2.48 30.55
N VAL A 877 59.94 -1.53 29.76
CA VAL A 877 60.53 -0.28 30.27
C VAL A 877 59.45 0.57 30.94
N MET A 878 58.25 0.60 30.35
CA MET A 878 57.11 1.33 30.91
C MET A 878 56.60 0.68 32.20
N LEU A 879 56.47 -0.64 32.22
CA LEU A 879 56.06 -1.39 33.42
C LEU A 879 57.05 -1.20 34.59
N ASP A 880 58.35 -1.29 34.32
CA ASP A 880 59.39 -1.05 35.32
C ASP A 880 59.35 0.41 35.82
N THR A 881 59.06 1.36 34.93
CA THR A 881 58.88 2.78 35.29
C THR A 881 57.67 2.98 36.21
N PHE A 882 56.52 2.37 35.92
CA PHE A 882 55.33 2.47 36.78
C PHE A 882 55.53 1.79 38.13
N LYS A 883 56.22 0.64 38.15
CA LYS A 883 56.55 -0.09 39.39
C LYS A 883 57.52 0.71 40.26
N LEU A 884 58.57 1.28 39.67
CA LEU A 884 59.52 2.14 40.38
C LEU A 884 58.82 3.37 40.95
N PHE A 885 57.97 4.02 40.16
CA PHE A 885 57.20 5.18 40.60
C PHE A 885 56.30 4.85 41.79
N LEU A 886 55.51 3.76 41.72
CA LEU A 886 54.64 3.33 42.83
C LEU A 886 55.43 3.07 44.12
N ASN A 887 56.62 2.49 44.03
CA ASN A 887 57.47 2.25 45.20
C ASN A 887 57.98 3.57 45.81
N GLN A 888 58.23 4.60 45.00
CA GLN A 888 58.69 5.92 45.47
C GLN A 888 57.58 6.74 46.14
N VAL A 889 56.32 6.49 45.80
CA VAL A 889 55.16 7.22 46.36
C VAL A 889 54.42 6.44 47.45
N ALA A 890 54.83 5.21 47.76
CA ALA A 890 54.27 4.43 48.85
C ALA A 890 54.86 4.86 50.21
N PRO A 891 54.06 5.03 51.28
CA PRO A 891 52.60 4.87 51.33
C PRO A 891 51.83 6.10 50.81
N LEU A 892 50.71 5.86 50.11
CA LEU A 892 49.87 6.91 49.48
C LEU A 892 49.28 7.95 50.46
N LYS A 893 49.20 7.63 51.75
CA LYS A 893 48.75 8.58 52.78
C LYS A 893 49.88 9.49 53.29
N GLY A 894 51.14 9.22 52.99
CA GLY A 894 52.29 10.05 53.39
C GLY A 894 52.62 11.17 52.40
N ILE A 895 53.63 11.98 52.74
CA ILE A 895 54.19 13.05 51.90
C ILE A 895 55.44 12.52 51.17
N VAL A 896 55.58 12.85 49.89
CA VAL A 896 56.74 12.44 49.07
C VAL A 896 57.89 13.45 49.24
N ALA A 897 59.04 12.99 49.73
CA ALA A 897 60.25 13.79 49.81
C ALA A 897 60.79 14.13 48.40
N ASN A 898 61.17 15.38 48.14
CA ASN A 898 61.57 15.87 46.82
C ASN A 898 60.51 15.61 45.72
N SER A 899 59.24 15.85 46.04
CA SER A 899 58.07 15.61 45.18
C SER A 899 58.24 16.17 43.77
N SER A 900 58.72 17.41 43.62
CA SER A 900 58.99 18.02 42.30
C SER A 900 59.89 17.15 41.40
N LYS A 901 60.97 16.56 41.94
CA LYS A 901 61.90 15.71 41.15
C LYS A 901 61.28 14.35 40.82
N VAL A 902 60.57 13.75 41.77
CA VAL A 902 59.94 12.42 41.59
C VAL A 902 58.87 12.49 40.49
N TYR A 903 57.94 13.45 40.58
CA TYR A 903 56.86 13.59 39.61
C TYR A 903 57.36 14.03 38.23
N SER A 904 58.27 15.02 38.15
CA SER A 904 58.83 15.47 36.87
C SER A 904 59.62 14.36 36.15
N THR A 905 60.37 13.53 36.89
CA THR A 905 61.09 12.38 36.31
C THR A 905 60.12 11.34 35.74
N ALA A 906 59.02 11.05 36.44
CA ALA A 906 58.01 10.11 35.97
C ALA A 906 57.27 10.62 34.71
N VAL A 907 56.93 11.91 34.68
CA VAL A 907 56.32 12.56 33.50
C VAL A 907 57.28 12.52 32.31
N ALA A 908 58.55 12.91 32.49
CA ALA A 908 59.54 12.90 31.42
C ALA A 908 59.74 11.50 30.80
N LYS A 909 59.74 10.44 31.61
CA LYS A 909 59.87 9.04 31.14
C LYS A 909 58.63 8.53 30.39
N THR A 910 57.48 9.16 30.56
CA THR A 910 56.19 8.69 30.01
C THR A 910 55.66 9.55 28.87
N GLN A 911 56.36 10.65 28.52
CA GLN A 911 55.93 11.66 27.56
C GLN A 911 55.50 11.13 26.18
N LYS A 912 56.13 10.03 25.70
CA LYS A 912 55.88 9.47 24.35
C LYS A 912 54.47 8.92 24.16
N ILE A 913 53.73 8.67 25.25
CA ILE A 913 52.41 8.02 25.21
C ILE A 913 51.28 9.05 25.09
N TRP A 914 51.53 10.30 25.50
CA TRP A 914 50.46 11.25 25.81
C TRP A 914 49.73 11.86 24.62
N SER A 915 50.32 11.92 23.43
CA SER A 915 49.65 12.52 22.26
C SER A 915 48.41 11.73 21.83
N VAL A 916 48.55 10.42 21.57
CA VAL A 916 47.41 9.56 21.18
C VAL A 916 46.42 9.42 22.34
N TYR A 917 46.93 9.34 23.56
CA TYR A 917 46.11 9.27 24.77
C TYR A 917 45.23 10.52 24.93
N GLN A 918 45.82 11.70 24.74
CA GLN A 918 45.11 12.98 24.83
C GLN A 918 43.99 13.07 23.80
N ASP A 919 44.26 12.71 22.55
CA ASP A 919 43.26 12.75 21.46
C ASP A 919 42.03 11.88 21.78
N SER A 920 42.23 10.63 22.24
CA SER A 920 41.12 9.76 22.62
C SER A 920 40.35 10.27 23.83
N ILE A 921 41.02 10.77 24.87
CA ILE A 921 40.36 11.30 26.07
C ILE A 921 39.52 12.54 25.75
N LEU A 922 40.08 13.50 25.01
CA LEU A 922 39.37 14.72 24.61
C LEU A 922 38.15 14.38 23.75
N LYS A 923 38.27 13.43 22.81
CA LYS A 923 37.16 13.00 21.95
C LYS A 923 36.05 12.31 22.73
N VAL A 924 36.38 11.45 23.71
CA VAL A 924 35.39 10.85 24.62
C VAL A 924 34.71 11.95 25.45
N GLY A 925 35.48 12.92 25.95
CA GLY A 925 34.96 14.07 26.68
C GLY A 925 33.99 14.92 25.87
N GLN A 926 34.37 15.27 24.64
CA GLN A 926 33.53 16.01 23.69
C GLN A 926 32.19 15.31 23.47
N MET A 927 32.22 14.00 23.14
CA MET A 927 31.01 13.22 22.92
C MET A 927 30.14 13.18 24.18
N GLN A 928 30.73 13.05 25.37
CA GLN A 928 29.98 13.02 26.63
C GLN A 928 29.35 14.37 26.99
N ILE A 929 30.03 15.49 26.74
CA ILE A 929 29.45 16.83 26.93
C ILE A 929 28.24 16.99 25.99
N LEU A 930 28.37 16.59 24.72
CA LEU A 930 27.24 16.61 23.78
C LEU A 930 26.07 15.75 24.27
N ARG A 931 26.32 14.55 24.79
CA ARG A 931 25.28 13.69 25.40
C ARG A 931 24.60 14.35 26.59
N GLN A 932 25.36 15.04 27.45
CA GLN A 932 24.78 15.81 28.57
C GLN A 932 23.90 16.96 28.08
N GLN A 933 24.32 17.70 27.05
CA GLN A 933 23.49 18.76 26.46
C GLN A 933 22.21 18.20 25.82
N ILE A 934 22.29 17.07 25.13
CA ILE A 934 21.12 16.38 24.57
C ILE A 934 20.15 15.96 25.69
N ALA A 935 20.66 15.32 26.75
CA ALA A 935 19.83 14.91 27.89
C ALA A 935 19.17 16.11 28.59
N ASN A 936 19.88 17.23 28.72
CA ASN A 936 19.33 18.46 29.29
C ASN A 936 18.19 19.03 28.44
N GLU A 937 18.36 19.09 27.11
CA GLU A 937 17.31 19.60 26.20
C GLU A 937 16.08 18.68 26.21
N LEU A 938 16.28 17.36 26.14
CA LEU A 938 15.19 16.38 26.23
C LEU A 938 14.44 16.48 27.57
N SER A 939 15.16 16.66 28.68
CA SER A 939 14.56 16.83 30.01
C SER A 939 13.79 18.15 30.11
N TYR A 940 14.35 19.23 29.57
CA TYR A 940 13.70 20.54 29.52
C TYR A 940 12.39 20.48 28.73
N SER A 941 12.41 19.94 27.51
CA SER A 941 11.20 19.78 26.70
C SER A 941 10.20 18.83 27.34
N CYS A 942 10.61 17.67 27.87
CA CYS A 942 9.69 16.72 28.51
C CYS A 942 8.97 17.35 29.72
N LYS A 943 9.70 18.14 30.53
CA LYS A 943 9.11 18.86 31.68
C LYS A 943 8.15 19.95 31.27
N PHE A 944 8.36 20.58 30.11
CA PHE A 944 7.50 21.63 29.59
C PHE A 944 6.27 21.04 28.87
N ASP A 945 6.48 20.18 27.89
CA ASP A 945 5.46 19.63 26.99
C ASP A 945 4.66 18.48 27.63
N SER A 946 5.24 17.75 28.58
CA SER A 946 4.66 16.52 29.15
C SER A 946 4.93 16.38 30.66
N LYS A 947 4.66 17.45 31.41
CA LYS A 947 4.92 17.53 32.87
C LYS A 947 4.45 16.34 33.71
N HIS A 948 3.30 15.76 33.37
CA HIS A 948 2.73 14.62 34.10
C HIS A 948 3.49 13.32 33.84
N LEU A 949 3.94 13.10 32.60
CA LEU A 949 4.78 11.96 32.25
C LEU A 949 6.14 12.08 32.93
N ALA A 950 6.75 13.28 32.91
CA ALA A 950 8.01 13.53 33.59
C ALA A 950 7.92 13.22 35.10
N ALA A 951 6.88 13.73 35.78
CA ALA A 951 6.66 13.48 37.20
C ALA A 951 6.40 11.99 37.50
N ALA A 952 5.63 11.29 36.65
CA ALA A 952 5.37 9.86 36.81
C ALA A 952 6.64 9.03 36.65
N LEU A 953 7.47 9.33 35.65
CA LEU A 953 8.74 8.64 35.42
C LEU A 953 9.75 8.91 36.55
N GLU A 954 9.86 10.16 37.02
CA GLU A 954 10.73 10.50 38.16
C GLU A 954 10.29 9.78 39.44
N ASN A 955 8.98 9.77 39.74
CA ASN A 955 8.44 9.07 40.91
C ASN A 955 8.62 7.56 40.82
N LEU A 956 8.37 6.97 39.65
CA LEU A 956 8.55 5.53 39.42
C LEU A 956 10.02 5.12 39.58
N ASN A 957 10.95 5.90 39.04
CA ASN A 957 12.38 5.66 39.21
C ASN A 957 12.81 5.78 40.68
N GLN A 958 12.34 6.79 41.41
CA GLN A 958 12.64 6.93 42.84
C GLN A 958 12.08 5.78 43.67
N ALA A 959 10.84 5.38 43.44
CA ALA A 959 10.20 4.26 44.13
C ALA A 959 10.98 2.96 43.88
N LEU A 960 11.32 2.69 42.61
CA LEU A 960 12.04 1.48 42.25
C LEU A 960 13.47 1.46 42.82
N LEU A 961 14.18 2.59 42.85
CA LEU A 961 15.48 2.70 43.52
C LEU A 961 15.36 2.49 45.04
N ALA A 962 14.29 3.00 45.67
CA ALA A 962 14.04 2.80 47.09
C ALA A 962 13.76 1.32 47.42
N ASP A 963 13.00 0.62 46.58
CA ASP A 963 12.75 -0.82 46.72
C ASP A 963 14.04 -1.63 46.56
N VAL A 964 14.90 -1.27 45.58
CA VAL A 964 16.22 -1.89 45.40
C VAL A 964 17.10 -1.66 46.63
N GLU A 965 17.17 -0.44 47.16
CA GLU A 965 17.92 -0.14 48.39
C GLU A 965 17.36 -0.89 49.61
N ALA A 966 16.04 -1.01 49.72
CA ALA A 966 15.38 -1.75 50.78
C ALA A 966 15.72 -3.25 50.70
N HIS A 967 15.72 -3.84 49.51
CA HIS A 967 16.14 -5.23 49.28
C HIS A 967 17.62 -5.47 49.68
N TYR A 968 18.52 -4.54 49.38
CA TYR A 968 19.93 -4.68 49.82
C TYR A 968 20.10 -4.61 51.34
N ARG A 969 19.17 -3.99 52.06
CA ARG A 969 19.13 -3.97 53.54
C ARG A 969 18.45 -5.20 54.10
N ASP A 970 17.38 -5.68 53.44
CA ASP A 970 16.61 -6.86 53.80
C ASP A 970 16.30 -7.69 52.54
N PRO A 971 17.03 -8.81 52.32
CA PRO A 971 16.86 -9.67 51.16
C PRO A 971 15.46 -10.31 51.01
N THR A 972 14.59 -10.21 52.01
CA THR A 972 13.20 -10.72 51.96
C THR A 972 12.25 -9.80 51.18
N LEU A 973 12.63 -8.55 50.96
CA LEU A 973 11.85 -7.57 50.19
C LEU A 973 11.97 -7.81 48.68
N PRO A 974 11.00 -7.38 47.86
CA PRO A 974 10.99 -7.66 46.42
C PRO A 974 12.13 -6.96 45.66
N TYR A 975 12.76 -7.68 44.74
CA TYR A 975 13.73 -7.17 43.77
C TYR A 975 13.32 -7.64 42.37
N PRO A 976 13.41 -6.79 41.31
CA PRO A 976 13.12 -7.22 39.95
C PRO A 976 14.06 -8.36 39.54
N LYS A 977 13.52 -9.55 39.33
CA LYS A 977 14.28 -10.72 38.88
C LYS A 977 14.90 -10.49 37.49
N ASP A 978 15.96 -11.22 37.17
CA ASP A 978 16.71 -11.08 35.90
C ASP A 978 15.85 -11.31 34.63
N ASP A 979 14.73 -12.02 34.75
CA ASP A 979 13.75 -12.28 33.69
C ASP A 979 12.69 -11.16 33.54
N ASN A 980 12.70 -10.16 34.42
CA ASN A 980 11.76 -9.04 34.39
C ASN A 980 12.25 -7.91 33.47
N THR A 981 11.47 -7.56 32.45
CA THR A 981 11.82 -6.51 31.48
C THR A 981 11.65 -5.08 32.01
N LEU A 982 11.08 -4.90 33.20
CA LEU A 982 10.74 -3.60 33.78
C LEU A 982 11.92 -2.62 33.80
N LEU A 983 13.10 -3.06 34.26
CA LEU A 983 14.30 -2.21 34.31
C LEU A 983 14.75 -1.77 32.92
N TYR A 984 14.66 -2.66 31.94
CA TYR A 984 15.02 -2.38 30.56
C TYR A 984 14.05 -1.36 29.93
N GLU A 985 12.75 -1.58 30.09
CA GLU A 985 11.71 -0.70 29.54
C GLU A 985 11.72 0.69 30.18
N ILE A 986 11.79 0.79 31.51
CA ILE A 986 11.87 2.08 32.21
C ILE A 986 13.14 2.84 31.80
N THR A 987 14.28 2.15 31.64
CA THR A 987 15.52 2.81 31.19
C THR A 987 15.34 3.47 29.83
N ALA A 988 14.68 2.80 28.87
CA ALA A 988 14.40 3.39 27.56
C ALA A 988 13.52 4.65 27.66
N TYR A 989 12.50 4.64 28.52
CA TYR A 989 11.65 5.82 28.75
C TYR A 989 12.41 6.96 29.45
N MET A 990 13.26 6.64 30.43
CA MET A 990 14.10 7.64 31.12
C MET A 990 15.13 8.26 30.19
N GLU A 991 15.76 7.47 29.32
CA GLU A 991 16.68 7.95 28.29
C GLU A 991 15.93 8.89 27.32
N ALA A 992 14.76 8.47 26.83
CA ALA A 992 13.94 9.26 25.92
C ALA A 992 13.46 10.60 26.51
N ALA A 993 13.21 10.64 27.83
CA ALA A 993 12.81 11.83 28.57
C ALA A 993 14.00 12.67 29.07
N GLY A 994 15.25 12.28 28.80
CA GLY A 994 16.43 12.96 29.33
C GLY A 994 16.61 12.83 30.85
N ILE A 995 15.88 11.93 31.52
CA ILE A 995 15.93 11.68 32.97
C ILE A 995 17.02 10.64 33.27
N HIS A 996 18.25 10.89 32.82
CA HIS A 996 19.39 10.02 33.07
C HIS A 996 20.69 10.82 33.17
N ASN A 997 21.75 10.22 33.73
CA ASN A 997 23.08 10.83 33.76
C ASN A 997 24.02 10.09 32.77
N PRO A 998 24.36 10.68 31.61
CA PRO A 998 25.26 10.09 30.63
C PRO A 998 26.63 9.66 31.18
N LEU A 999 27.15 10.36 32.21
CA LEU A 999 28.45 10.05 32.81
C LEU A 999 28.44 8.81 33.70
N ASN A 1000 27.26 8.35 34.12
CA ASN A 1000 27.13 7.14 34.92
C ASN A 1000 27.00 5.86 34.06
N LYS A 1001 26.86 5.99 32.74
CA LYS A 1001 26.69 4.85 31.83
C LYS A 1001 27.97 4.00 31.74
N ILE A 1002 27.80 2.69 31.87
CA ILE A 1002 28.86 1.70 31.61
C ILE A 1002 28.74 1.26 30.16
N TYR A 1003 29.74 1.57 29.35
CA TYR A 1003 29.78 1.30 27.91
C TYR A 1003 30.40 -0.05 27.57
N ILE A 1004 31.35 -0.50 28.37
CA ILE A 1004 32.13 -1.70 28.09
C ILE A 1004 32.32 -2.55 29.35
N THR A 1005 32.43 -3.85 29.16
CA THR A 1005 32.93 -4.77 30.18
C THR A 1005 34.45 -4.80 30.12
N THR A 1006 35.10 -4.50 31.25
CA THR A 1006 36.57 -4.36 31.33
C THR A 1006 37.22 -5.55 32.02
N LYS A 1007 38.40 -5.96 31.53
CA LYS A 1007 39.28 -6.89 32.26
C LYS A 1007 40.16 -6.10 33.23
N ARG A 1008 40.70 -6.76 34.27
CA ARG A 1008 41.64 -6.16 35.20
C ARG A 1008 42.89 -5.66 34.44
N LEU A 1009 43.12 -4.35 34.45
CA LEU A 1009 44.32 -3.74 33.87
C LEU A 1009 45.30 -3.33 34.99
N PRO A 1010 46.55 -3.83 35.00
CA PRO A 1010 47.53 -3.41 35.99
C PRO A 1010 47.97 -1.95 35.73
N TYR A 1011 48.34 -1.22 36.78
CA TYR A 1011 48.83 0.16 36.73
C TYR A 1011 47.89 1.22 36.13
N PHE A 1012 46.64 0.88 35.77
CA PHE A 1012 45.70 1.82 35.17
C PHE A 1012 45.46 3.12 35.96
N PRO A 1013 45.33 3.13 37.31
CA PRO A 1013 45.20 4.37 38.07
C PRO A 1013 46.46 5.25 37.95
N VAL A 1014 47.64 4.61 37.91
CA VAL A 1014 48.93 5.28 37.78
C VAL A 1014 49.08 5.92 36.40
N VAL A 1015 48.70 5.21 35.33
CA VAL A 1015 48.75 5.74 33.96
C VAL A 1015 47.88 6.98 33.83
N ASN A 1016 46.62 6.93 34.31
CA ASN A 1016 45.73 8.08 34.27
C ASN A 1016 46.22 9.24 35.16
N PHE A 1017 46.80 8.93 36.32
CA PHE A 1017 47.40 9.94 37.20
C PHE A 1017 48.58 10.64 36.52
N LEU A 1018 49.53 9.88 35.96
CA LEU A 1018 50.70 10.41 35.26
C LEU A 1018 50.30 11.22 34.01
N PHE A 1019 49.28 10.77 33.30
CA PHE A 1019 48.69 11.51 32.20
C PHE A 1019 48.13 12.86 32.67
N LEU A 1020 47.31 12.90 33.74
CA LEU A 1020 46.75 14.14 34.27
C LEU A 1020 47.85 15.13 34.66
N ILE A 1021 48.83 14.71 35.48
CA ILE A 1021 49.91 15.61 35.92
C ILE A 1021 50.81 16.09 34.78
N SER A 1022 50.88 15.35 33.66
CA SER A 1022 51.60 15.81 32.46
C SER A 1022 50.88 16.93 31.71
N GLN A 1023 49.57 17.10 31.92
CA GLN A 1023 48.78 18.18 31.32
C GLN A 1023 48.71 19.44 32.20
N LEU A 1024 48.84 19.33 33.53
CA LEU A 1024 48.73 20.48 34.45
C LEU A 1024 49.67 21.65 34.09
N PRO A 1025 50.94 21.44 33.69
CA PRO A 1025 51.82 22.54 33.31
C PRO A 1025 51.35 23.33 32.09
N LYS A 1026 50.46 22.76 31.25
CA LYS A 1026 49.95 23.37 30.01
C LYS A 1026 48.71 24.21 30.23
N VAL A 1027 48.10 24.17 31.41
CA VAL A 1027 46.87 24.92 31.74
C VAL A 1027 47.12 25.97 32.81
N GLN A 1028 46.31 27.02 32.81
CA GLN A 1028 46.33 28.10 33.80
C GLN A 1028 44.90 28.49 34.20
N TYR A 1029 44.75 28.99 35.41
CA TYR A 1029 43.45 29.49 35.88
C TYR A 1029 43.22 30.95 35.45
N SER A 1030 42.02 31.22 34.96
CA SER A 1030 41.50 32.55 34.63
C SER A 1030 40.22 32.79 35.42
N LYS A 1031 40.12 33.94 36.10
CA LYS A 1031 38.93 34.28 36.91
C LYS A 1031 37.62 34.28 36.12
N ASN A 1032 37.69 34.69 34.85
CA ASN A 1032 36.50 34.87 34.02
C ASN A 1032 36.15 33.63 33.19
N GLN A 1033 37.10 32.71 32.98
CA GLN A 1033 36.97 31.60 32.03
C GLN A 1033 37.25 30.23 32.65
N GLY A 1034 37.64 30.17 33.93
CA GLY A 1034 38.08 28.94 34.57
C GLY A 1034 39.45 28.49 34.06
N MET A 1035 39.65 27.18 33.93
CA MET A 1035 40.91 26.61 33.46
C MET A 1035 41.04 26.74 31.94
N VAL A 1036 42.09 27.42 31.48
CA VAL A 1036 42.37 27.67 30.07
C VAL A 1036 43.77 27.18 29.69
N CYS A 1037 43.99 26.89 28.41
CA CYS A 1037 45.33 26.52 27.94
C CYS A 1037 46.29 27.72 27.98
N LYS A 1038 47.55 27.49 28.40
CA LYS A 1038 48.60 28.53 28.44
C LYS A 1038 49.11 28.94 27.07
N LYS A 1039 49.16 28.01 26.11
CA LYS A 1039 49.74 28.24 24.76
C LYS A 1039 48.85 27.62 23.69
N ALA A 1040 48.53 28.40 22.66
CA ALA A 1040 47.72 27.92 21.52
C ALA A 1040 48.36 26.75 20.74
N ALA A 1041 49.67 26.54 20.86
CA ALA A 1041 50.39 25.44 20.19
C ALA A 1041 50.14 24.05 20.81
N ASP A 1042 49.65 24.00 22.06
CA ASP A 1042 49.33 22.76 22.76
C ASP A 1042 47.85 22.78 23.20
N PRO A 1043 46.89 22.76 22.25
CA PRO A 1043 45.47 22.97 22.57
C PRO A 1043 44.96 21.84 23.48
N ILE A 1044 44.49 22.23 24.67
CA ILE A 1044 43.84 21.36 25.64
C ILE A 1044 42.59 22.09 26.10
N ASP A 1045 41.44 21.50 25.78
CA ASP A 1045 40.15 21.95 26.31
C ASP A 1045 39.90 21.25 27.65
N TRP A 1046 39.71 22.05 28.71
CA TRP A 1046 39.70 21.54 30.08
C TRP A 1046 38.47 20.69 30.40
N PRO A 1047 37.22 21.12 30.12
CA PRO A 1047 36.05 20.29 30.41
C PRO A 1047 36.07 18.95 29.66
N PRO A 1048 36.34 18.85 28.34
CA PRO A 1048 36.49 17.56 27.67
C PRO A 1048 37.57 16.67 28.29
N LEU A 1049 38.70 17.24 28.73
CA LEU A 1049 39.75 16.45 29.40
C LEU A 1049 39.24 15.82 30.70
N VAL A 1050 38.58 16.61 31.56
CA VAL A 1050 38.03 16.14 32.84
C VAL A 1050 36.95 15.08 32.62
N VAL A 1051 35.97 15.39 31.76
CA VAL A 1051 34.83 14.52 31.47
C VAL A 1051 35.29 13.20 30.80
N GLY A 1052 36.29 13.27 29.93
CA GLY A 1052 36.91 12.09 29.33
C GLY A 1052 37.56 11.17 30.36
N LEU A 1053 38.32 11.73 31.32
CA LEU A 1053 38.93 10.96 32.41
C LEU A 1053 37.89 10.38 33.37
N VAL A 1054 36.86 11.16 33.73
CA VAL A 1054 35.72 10.70 34.53
C VAL A 1054 35.05 9.51 33.86
N THR A 1055 34.74 9.63 32.57
CA THR A 1055 34.08 8.58 31.79
C THR A 1055 34.92 7.32 31.76
N LEU A 1056 36.23 7.46 31.51
CA LEU A 1056 37.15 6.34 31.41
C LEU A 1056 37.31 5.61 32.77
N LEU A 1057 37.50 6.33 33.87
CA LEU A 1057 37.64 5.74 35.20
C LEU A 1057 36.37 5.00 35.64
N LYS A 1058 35.19 5.54 35.27
CA LYS A 1058 33.89 4.92 35.58
C LYS A 1058 33.70 3.54 34.94
N GLN A 1059 34.40 3.24 33.84
CA GLN A 1059 34.32 1.92 33.17
C GLN A 1059 35.04 0.79 33.94
N PHE A 1060 35.79 1.13 35.00
CA PHE A 1060 36.55 0.19 35.81
C PHE A 1060 35.97 0.10 37.23
N HIS A 1061 36.37 -0.94 37.96
CA HIS A 1061 35.96 -1.13 39.35
C HIS A 1061 36.33 0.08 40.22
N SER A 1062 35.45 0.49 41.15
CA SER A 1062 35.59 1.66 42.03
C SER A 1062 36.97 1.84 42.70
N ARG A 1063 37.60 0.75 43.17
CA ARG A 1063 38.98 0.72 43.68
C ARG A 1063 40.03 1.40 42.79
N TYR A 1064 39.85 1.38 41.47
CA TYR A 1064 40.76 2.08 40.54
C TYR A 1064 40.65 3.59 40.70
N THR A 1065 39.42 4.09 40.82
CA THR A 1065 39.12 5.49 41.10
C THR A 1065 39.64 5.91 42.47
N GLU A 1066 39.42 5.11 43.52
CA GLU A 1066 39.95 5.38 44.86
C GLU A 1066 41.48 5.50 44.86
N HIS A 1067 42.17 4.59 44.15
CA HIS A 1067 43.62 4.65 44.02
C HIS A 1067 44.07 5.92 43.26
N PHE A 1068 43.40 6.26 42.17
CA PHE A 1068 43.68 7.47 41.39
C PHE A 1068 43.49 8.75 42.22
N LEU A 1069 42.39 8.85 42.97
CA LEU A 1069 42.14 9.99 43.87
C LEU A 1069 43.17 10.08 45.00
N ALA A 1070 43.62 8.94 45.55
CA ALA A 1070 44.68 8.92 46.55
C ALA A 1070 46.02 9.43 46.00
N LEU A 1071 46.37 9.09 44.75
CA LEU A 1071 47.58 9.59 44.09
C LEU A 1071 47.52 11.11 43.87
N ILE A 1072 46.38 11.64 43.40
CA ILE A 1072 46.19 13.08 43.24
C ILE A 1072 46.25 13.80 44.59
N GLY A 1073 45.59 13.26 45.61
CA GLY A 1073 45.62 13.85 46.95
C GLY A 1073 47.02 13.86 47.57
N GLN A 1074 47.84 12.83 47.31
CA GLN A 1074 49.25 12.84 47.68
C GLN A 1074 50.07 13.87 46.90
N PHE A 1075 49.82 14.01 45.59
CA PHE A 1075 50.47 15.02 44.75
C PHE A 1075 50.21 16.44 45.28
N ILE A 1076 48.96 16.77 45.60
CA ILE A 1076 48.59 18.08 46.15
C ILE A 1076 49.29 18.31 47.49
N ARG A 1077 49.16 17.38 48.45
CA ARG A 1077 49.79 17.51 49.77
C ARG A 1077 51.31 17.66 49.68
N SER A 1078 51.96 16.87 48.82
CA SER A 1078 53.42 16.90 48.68
C SER A 1078 53.94 18.10 47.89
N THR A 1079 53.12 18.71 47.04
CA THR A 1079 53.48 19.92 46.29
C THR A 1079 53.29 21.17 47.15
N VAL A 1080 52.22 21.21 47.96
CA VAL A 1080 51.98 22.30 48.93
C VAL A 1080 53.04 22.32 50.02
N GLU A 1081 53.39 21.16 50.60
CA GLU A 1081 54.41 21.05 51.65
C GLU A 1081 55.81 21.48 51.18
N GLN A 1082 56.14 21.26 49.91
CA GLN A 1082 57.44 21.68 49.37
C GLN A 1082 57.54 23.22 49.26
N CYS A 1083 56.41 23.92 49.14
CA CYS A 1083 56.38 25.38 49.03
C CYS A 1083 56.46 26.06 50.40
N THR A 1084 55.86 25.47 51.45
CA THR A 1084 55.97 25.99 52.83
C THR A 1084 57.39 25.92 53.39
N THR A 1085 58.25 25.05 52.85
CA THR A 1085 59.68 24.96 53.23
C THR A 1085 60.57 26.03 52.58
N SER A 1086 60.07 26.77 51.58
CA SER A 1086 60.80 27.84 50.89
C SER A 1086 60.41 29.22 51.46
N GLN A 1087 61.36 30.01 51.95
CA GLN A 1087 61.15 31.24 52.74
C GLN A 1087 60.55 32.46 51.99
N LYS A 1088 59.67 32.28 51.00
CA LYS A 1088 58.91 33.37 50.35
C LYS A 1088 57.40 33.16 50.55
N ILE A 1089 56.65 34.26 50.53
CA ILE A 1089 55.18 34.32 50.70
C ILE A 1089 54.52 33.16 49.94
N PRO A 1090 53.67 32.34 50.58
CA PRO A 1090 53.19 31.09 50.00
C PRO A 1090 52.08 31.35 48.97
N GLU A 1091 52.45 31.70 47.73
CA GLU A 1091 51.55 31.52 46.61
C GLU A 1091 51.46 30.02 46.28
N MET A 1092 50.23 29.53 46.18
CA MET A 1092 49.96 28.13 45.94
C MET A 1092 50.40 27.74 44.51
N PRO A 1093 51.18 26.65 44.30
CA PRO A 1093 51.71 26.32 42.98
C PRO A 1093 50.61 26.15 41.93
N ALA A 1094 50.83 26.69 40.72
CA ALA A 1094 49.87 26.60 39.62
C ALA A 1094 49.44 25.16 39.30
N ASP A 1095 50.36 24.19 39.41
CA ASP A 1095 50.05 22.77 39.20
C ASP A 1095 49.19 22.19 40.33
N ALA A 1096 49.38 22.65 41.58
CA ALA A 1096 48.55 22.25 42.71
C ALA A 1096 47.14 22.85 42.59
N VAL A 1097 47.03 24.11 42.15
CA VAL A 1097 45.76 24.76 41.81
C VAL A 1097 45.03 23.98 40.72
N ALA A 1098 45.70 23.64 39.62
CA ALA A 1098 45.09 22.88 38.53
C ALA A 1098 44.62 21.48 38.98
N ALA A 1099 45.37 20.80 39.85
CA ALA A 1099 44.96 19.52 40.42
C ALA A 1099 43.75 19.64 41.36
N LEU A 1100 43.65 20.70 42.15
CA LEU A 1100 42.47 20.98 42.98
C LEU A 1100 41.24 21.32 42.13
N MET A 1101 41.41 22.15 41.10
CA MET A 1101 40.37 22.41 40.10
C MET A 1101 39.91 21.12 39.42
N PHE A 1102 40.81 20.16 39.15
CA PHE A 1102 40.42 18.86 38.62
C PHE A 1102 39.54 18.10 39.61
N LEU A 1103 39.93 18.02 40.89
CA LEU A 1103 39.16 17.32 41.92
C LEU A 1103 37.78 17.94 42.15
N GLU A 1104 37.69 19.28 42.15
CA GLU A 1104 36.43 20.00 42.26
C GLU A 1104 35.51 19.72 41.07
N ASN A 1105 36.03 19.80 39.84
CA ASN A 1105 35.28 19.44 38.64
C ASN A 1105 34.91 17.95 38.62
N TYR A 1106 35.80 17.07 39.09
CA TYR A 1106 35.53 15.63 39.20
C TYR A 1106 34.32 15.37 40.12
N VAL A 1107 34.28 16.03 41.29
CA VAL A 1107 33.14 15.97 42.22
C VAL A 1107 31.87 16.52 41.59
N TYR A 1108 31.98 17.68 40.91
CA TYR A 1108 30.86 18.31 40.20
C TYR A 1108 30.24 17.38 39.15
N TYR A 1109 31.05 16.83 38.24
CA TYR A 1109 30.59 15.98 37.15
C TYR A 1109 30.08 14.61 37.62
N THR A 1110 30.73 14.01 38.64
CA THR A 1110 30.31 12.70 39.16
C THR A 1110 29.15 12.77 40.14
N LYS A 1111 28.80 13.96 40.63
CA LYS A 1111 27.85 14.19 41.73
C LYS A 1111 28.18 13.39 42.99
N LEU A 1112 29.46 13.07 43.19
CA LEU A 1112 29.91 12.36 44.39
C LEU A 1112 29.93 13.32 45.59
N PRO A 1113 29.78 12.82 46.83
CA PRO A 1113 29.95 13.65 48.01
C PRO A 1113 31.38 14.19 48.10
N ARG A 1114 31.54 15.47 48.45
CA ARG A 1114 32.85 16.12 48.67
C ARG A 1114 33.75 15.34 49.63
N LYS A 1115 33.16 14.64 50.61
CA LYS A 1115 33.84 13.74 51.56
C LYS A 1115 34.77 12.70 50.90
N VAL A 1116 34.45 12.27 49.68
CA VAL A 1116 35.27 11.30 48.93
C VAL A 1116 36.66 11.87 48.63
N VAL A 1117 36.74 13.17 48.32
CA VAL A 1117 38.01 13.85 48.04
C VAL A 1117 38.68 14.32 49.34
N GLU A 1118 37.90 14.75 50.33
CA GLU A 1118 38.40 15.16 51.65
C GLU A 1118 39.10 14.02 52.41
N ALA A 1119 38.78 12.76 52.08
CA ALA A 1119 39.50 11.60 52.57
C ALA A 1119 40.99 11.55 52.14
N HIS A 1120 41.36 12.32 51.10
CA HIS A 1120 42.70 12.32 50.50
C HIS A 1120 43.39 13.70 50.57
N VAL A 1121 42.64 14.79 50.69
CA VAL A 1121 43.15 16.18 50.79
C VAL A 1121 42.50 16.87 51.99
N PRO A 1122 43.27 17.53 52.89
CA PRO A 1122 42.70 18.28 54.02
C PRO A 1122 41.67 19.31 53.56
N SER A 1123 40.53 19.39 54.25
CA SER A 1123 39.43 20.31 53.91
C SER A 1123 39.90 21.77 53.84
N PHE A 1124 40.79 22.18 54.75
CA PHE A 1124 41.39 23.51 54.76
C PHE A 1124 42.05 23.89 53.42
N ILE A 1125 42.89 23.02 52.86
CA ILE A 1125 43.55 23.28 51.55
C ILE A 1125 42.51 23.40 50.44
N PHE A 1126 41.44 22.61 50.53
CA PHE A 1126 40.37 22.59 49.55
C PHE A 1126 39.44 23.82 49.65
N ASP A 1127 39.33 24.46 50.83
CA ASP A 1127 38.55 25.69 51.01
C ASP A 1127 39.39 26.94 50.71
N GLU A 1128 40.66 26.97 51.13
CA GLU A 1128 41.50 28.17 51.03
C GLU A 1128 41.90 28.48 49.58
N PHE A 1129 42.09 27.46 48.73
CA PHE A 1129 42.59 27.71 47.37
C PHE A 1129 41.65 28.58 46.52
N ARG A 1130 40.34 28.56 46.78
CA ARG A 1130 39.37 29.45 46.11
C ARG A 1130 39.40 30.89 46.60
N THR A 1131 39.92 31.11 47.82
CA THR A 1131 40.05 32.43 48.43
C THR A 1131 41.35 33.11 47.97
N ILE A 1132 42.35 32.30 47.62
CA ILE A 1132 43.67 32.74 47.11
C ILE A 1132 43.61 33.05 45.60
N LEU A 1133 42.68 32.44 44.85
CA LEU A 1133 42.45 32.68 43.42
C LEU A 1133 41.60 33.93 43.19
#